data_AF-A0A7R8WBE9-F1
#
_entry.id   AF-A0A7R8WBE9-F1
#
_cell.length_a   1.000
_cell.length_b   1.000
_cell.length_c   1.000
_cell.angle_alpha   90.00
_cell.angle_beta   90.00
_cell.angle_gamma   90.00
#
_symmetry.space_group_name_H-M   'P 1'
#
loop_
_entity.id
_entity.type
_entity.pdbx_description
1 polymer ?
#
loop_
_entity_poly.entity_id
_entity_poly.type
_entity_poly.pdbx_seq_one_letter_code
_entity_poly.pdbx_strand_id
1 'polypeptide(L)'
;MAVVRANLGKFPIVMVSATPSLETMQNAWAGRYAHLSLPDRHGGASLPDIHLIDLKKDKPEDRQHFIAPTLEKAVAEAIEKGQQALLFLNRRGYAPLTLCRHCGHRFQCPRCTAWLIEHRRTGKLHCHHCDHYMKMPDQCPECGEVDSLAACGPGVERVLEEVKEIFPEARVSVLSSDTATTHEELKTKLDEIQNGEVDIIIGTQIIAKGHHFPKLTCVGVIDADLGLTGGDLRATERVYQLLHQVAGRAGREVEKGVVYLQTFSPETRVMQALASGDRDDFLEVELSEREVSNMPPFSRLVGIIVSGRDEKEVEQAAMVLGRAAPQGEKIQTLGPAEAPMYRLRGKFRRRLLVRAEKSIDIQKAIKHWISEKKGPKVASKQTSGAAALRYATALVEIAAESKKIDAIEQDLNDLQAMIEASEDMQILIKSPLISRGQQQIAIQAIAQKAKFQDITVNFLSLLAQNRRLNMIPSIMNAVRMNISRIRGEISAHVATAFKLTPAQEKALQESLAKAVGQAVAVKVDVQEDLIGGMVVTVGSQIIDDSVKLRKQMSPKSGKFYPLGMGLLVFMVLTKCAPSTKKITSAMKMVAASKLKKAQDQAERSQPYARAMGEMLARVAAGVTVTSSSPKLLIGTGSDQTHLLVVVTSDRGLCGGFNGNLIRLARLEISRLESEGKTRTREGNDLYHEMMESGVIKEGGAEGSKAALVYGQMNEPPGARARVALSGLSMAEYFRDEEGQDVLFFMDNVFRFTQAGAEVSALLGRIPSAVGYQPTLATDMGALQERITSTNKGSITSVQAVYVPADDLTDPAPATAFSHLDATTVLSRAISELGIYPAVDPLDSTSRILDPRVVGEEHYKCAADVQKTLQTYKALQDIIAILGMDELSEEDKLVVSRARKIQRFLSQPFHVAEVFTGSPGVFVDLADTIKGFRAIVDGDYDHLPESAFYMVGTIEEVEAKAAKMAAEAA
;
A
#
# COMPACT_ATOMS: atom_id res chain seq x y z
N MET A 1 -19.39 27.41 19.26
CA MET A 1 -20.46 27.55 20.29
C MET A 1 -20.41 28.91 20.99
N ALA A 2 -19.30 29.29 21.65
CA ALA A 2 -19.22 30.53 22.46
C ALA A 2 -19.71 31.81 21.72
N VAL A 3 -19.21 32.10 20.51
CA VAL A 3 -19.65 33.25 19.69
C VAL A 3 -21.16 33.25 19.41
N VAL A 4 -21.77 32.07 19.21
CA VAL A 4 -23.23 31.95 19.01
C VAL A 4 -23.98 32.27 20.31
N ARG A 5 -23.50 31.79 21.46
CA ARG A 5 -24.07 32.12 22.78
C ARG A 5 -23.96 33.62 23.08
N ALA A 6 -22.86 34.26 22.72
CA ALA A 6 -22.65 35.70 22.87
C ALA A 6 -23.63 36.52 22.01
N ASN A 7 -23.78 36.17 20.72
CA ASN A 7 -24.76 36.82 19.84
C ASN A 7 -26.23 36.60 20.28
N LEU A 8 -26.57 35.42 20.78
CA LEU A 8 -27.90 35.13 21.33
C LEU A 8 -28.17 35.88 22.64
N GLY A 9 -27.18 35.93 23.55
CA GLY A 9 -27.27 36.61 24.84
C GLY A 9 -26.95 38.11 24.81
N LYS A 10 -26.62 38.68 23.65
CA LYS A 10 -26.29 40.10 23.42
C LYS A 10 -25.19 40.66 24.32
N PHE A 11 -24.17 39.84 24.62
CA PHE A 11 -22.97 40.26 25.34
C PHE A 11 -21.70 40.16 24.46
N PRO A 12 -20.68 41.00 24.65
CA PRO A 12 -19.42 40.91 23.91
C PRO A 12 -18.65 39.64 24.25
N ILE A 13 -17.89 39.12 23.28
CA ILE A 13 -16.97 38.00 23.48
C ILE A 13 -15.57 38.38 23.02
N VAL A 14 -14.61 38.29 23.94
CA VAL A 14 -13.19 38.45 23.64
C VAL A 14 -12.59 37.07 23.41
N MET A 15 -11.88 36.88 22.30
CA MET A 15 -11.20 35.63 21.96
C MET A 15 -9.69 35.88 21.92
N VAL A 16 -9.00 35.56 23.01
CA VAL A 16 -7.55 35.77 23.14
C VAL A 16 -6.80 34.52 22.69
N SER A 17 -5.85 34.67 21.77
CA SER A 17 -4.85 33.64 21.45
C SER A 17 -3.59 34.31 20.89
N ALA A 18 -2.40 33.82 21.27
CA ALA A 18 -1.15 34.19 20.61
C ALA A 18 -1.08 33.63 19.17
N THR A 19 -1.64 32.43 18.97
CA THR A 19 -1.78 31.78 17.67
C THR A 19 -3.26 31.47 17.40
N PRO A 20 -4.02 32.43 16.85
CA PRO A 20 -5.43 32.21 16.49
C PRO A 20 -5.60 31.17 15.37
N SER A 21 -6.80 30.61 15.23
CA SER A 21 -7.09 29.70 14.10
C SER A 21 -7.32 30.48 12.81
N LEU A 22 -7.05 29.86 11.66
CA LEU A 22 -7.25 30.49 10.35
C LEU A 22 -8.71 30.91 10.13
N GLU A 23 -9.68 30.17 10.68
CA GLU A 23 -11.08 30.59 10.61
C GLU A 23 -11.39 31.78 11.53
N THR A 24 -10.63 31.97 12.61
CA THR A 24 -10.78 33.15 13.47
C THR A 24 -10.23 34.39 12.77
N MET A 25 -9.04 34.29 12.18
CA MET A 25 -8.40 35.37 11.41
C MET A 25 -9.20 35.76 10.17
N GLN A 26 -9.66 34.79 9.37
CA GLN A 26 -10.48 35.09 8.18
C GLN A 26 -11.80 35.78 8.51
N ASN A 27 -12.38 35.54 9.70
CA ASN A 27 -13.55 36.30 10.15
C ASN A 27 -13.20 37.71 10.66
N ALA A 28 -11.99 37.93 11.18
CA ALA A 28 -11.52 39.24 11.59
C ALA A 28 -11.17 40.12 10.37
N TRP A 29 -10.40 39.59 9.41
CA TRP A 29 -10.06 40.26 8.15
C TRP A 29 -11.30 40.53 7.28
N ALA A 30 -12.29 39.62 7.26
CA ALA A 30 -13.59 39.87 6.63
C ALA A 30 -14.53 40.79 7.44
N GLY A 31 -14.02 41.55 8.43
CA GLY A 31 -14.76 42.55 9.21
C GLY A 31 -15.86 42.01 10.13
N ARG A 32 -15.96 40.69 10.32
CA ARG A 32 -17.01 40.07 11.16
C ARG A 32 -16.66 40.05 12.64
N TYR A 33 -15.37 40.11 12.98
CA TYR A 33 -14.86 40.32 14.33
C TYR A 33 -13.91 41.53 14.32
N ALA A 34 -13.88 42.31 15.40
CA ALA A 34 -12.83 43.32 15.58
C ALA A 34 -11.49 42.63 15.87
N HIS A 35 -10.43 43.04 15.19
CA HIS A 35 -9.06 42.60 15.45
C HIS A 35 -8.36 43.63 16.36
N LEU A 36 -7.77 43.16 17.46
CA LEU A 36 -6.93 43.96 18.34
C LEU A 36 -5.59 43.23 18.49
N SER A 37 -4.52 43.85 17.99
CA SER A 37 -3.16 43.32 18.14
C SER A 37 -2.51 43.92 19.38
N LEU A 38 -1.75 43.10 20.10
CA LEU A 38 -0.89 43.51 21.21
C LEU A 38 0.55 43.11 20.82
N PRO A 39 1.33 44.04 20.24
CA PRO A 39 2.66 43.71 19.71
C PRO A 39 3.70 43.49 20.82
N ASP A 40 3.59 44.25 21.92
CA ASP A 40 4.56 44.25 23.01
C ASP A 40 4.31 43.11 24.01
N ARG A 41 5.39 42.44 24.46
CA ARG A 41 5.33 41.52 25.60
C ARG A 41 5.32 42.30 26.90
N HIS A 42 4.56 41.81 27.88
CA HIS A 42 4.63 42.28 29.26
C HIS A 42 6.07 42.20 29.79
N GLY A 43 6.54 43.24 30.47
CA GLY A 43 7.89 43.31 31.06
C GLY A 43 9.02 43.71 30.09
N GLY A 44 8.73 43.96 28.81
CA GLY A 44 9.74 44.39 27.83
C GLY A 44 10.60 43.27 27.25
N ALA A 45 10.29 42.00 27.55
CA ALA A 45 10.94 40.84 26.95
C ALA A 45 10.79 40.86 25.41
N SER A 46 11.84 40.50 24.69
CA SER A 46 11.80 40.40 23.21
C SER A 46 11.18 39.07 22.75
N LEU A 47 10.93 38.93 21.45
CA LEU A 47 10.78 37.60 20.85
C LEU A 47 12.16 36.91 20.83
N PRO A 48 12.22 35.59 21.09
CA PRO A 48 13.46 34.84 21.00
C PRO A 48 13.87 34.66 19.54
N ASP A 49 15.17 34.51 19.28
CA ASP A 49 15.66 34.18 17.94
C ASP A 49 15.36 32.72 17.61
N ILE A 50 14.82 32.44 16.42
CA ILE A 50 14.41 31.10 16.00
C ILE A 50 15.32 30.64 14.84
N HIS A 51 16.22 29.73 15.14
CA HIS A 51 17.14 29.11 14.18
C HIS A 51 16.62 27.76 13.70
N LEU A 52 16.88 27.44 12.44
CA LEU A 52 16.57 26.14 11.85
C LEU A 52 17.86 25.32 11.78
N ILE A 53 17.83 24.10 12.32
CA ILE A 53 18.91 23.12 12.18
C ILE A 53 18.51 22.13 11.09
N ASP A 54 19.26 22.13 9.99
CA ASP A 54 19.11 21.20 8.88
C ASP A 54 19.79 19.86 9.21
N LEU A 55 18.99 18.86 9.61
CA LEU A 55 19.47 17.51 9.95
C LEU A 55 20.08 16.75 8.75
N LYS A 56 19.94 17.26 7.51
CA LYS A 56 20.70 16.74 6.34
C LYS A 56 22.19 17.14 6.40
N LYS A 57 22.51 18.22 7.13
CA LYS A 57 23.87 18.80 7.26
C LYS A 57 24.44 18.59 8.66
N ASP A 58 23.72 19.04 9.68
CA ASP A 58 24.10 18.98 11.09
C ASP A 58 23.48 17.73 11.74
N LYS A 59 24.00 16.57 11.33
CA LYS A 59 23.58 15.26 11.82
C LYS A 59 24.43 14.84 13.05
N PRO A 60 23.89 14.05 13.99
CA PRO A 60 24.69 13.42 15.03
C PRO A 60 25.76 12.48 14.46
N GLU A 61 26.86 12.27 15.19
CA GLU A 61 27.94 11.36 14.76
C GLU A 61 27.58 9.88 14.98
N ASP A 62 27.01 9.51 16.15
CA ASP A 62 26.36 8.20 16.31
C ASP A 62 24.97 8.21 15.64
N ARG A 63 24.70 7.17 14.86
CA ARG A 63 23.38 6.88 14.26
C ARG A 63 22.31 6.54 15.31
N GLN A 64 22.67 6.40 16.59
CA GLN A 64 21.74 6.21 17.69
C GLN A 64 21.34 7.49 18.42
N HIS A 65 22.01 8.62 18.17
CA HIS A 65 21.67 9.93 18.73
C HIS A 65 20.64 10.67 17.87
N PHE A 66 20.00 11.68 18.46
CA PHE A 66 18.94 12.50 17.86
C PHE A 66 19.16 14.02 18.03
N ILE A 67 20.03 14.44 18.95
CA ILE A 67 20.42 15.83 19.19
C ILE A 67 21.51 16.22 18.20
N ALA A 68 21.27 17.28 17.44
CA ALA A 68 22.23 17.78 16.46
C ALA A 68 23.39 18.52 17.13
N PRO A 69 24.63 18.44 16.61
CA PRO A 69 25.80 19.09 17.22
C PRO A 69 25.69 20.61 17.44
N THR A 70 24.85 21.33 16.70
CA THR A 70 24.56 22.76 16.99
C THR A 70 23.62 22.92 18.19
N LEU A 71 22.61 22.06 18.35
CA LEU A 71 21.73 22.09 19.52
C LEU A 71 22.48 21.65 20.78
N GLU A 72 23.32 20.62 20.67
CA GLU A 72 24.20 20.16 21.75
C GLU A 72 25.01 21.31 22.34
N LYS A 73 25.71 22.07 21.50
CA LYS A 73 26.50 23.25 21.90
C LYS A 73 25.62 24.35 22.51
N ALA A 74 24.45 24.60 21.94
CA ALA A 74 23.51 25.59 22.48
C ALA A 74 22.89 25.17 23.84
N VAL A 75 22.79 23.87 24.12
CA VAL A 75 22.42 23.35 25.44
C VAL A 75 23.58 23.48 26.42
N ALA A 76 24.81 23.11 26.01
CA ALA A 76 26.02 23.28 26.82
C ALA A 76 26.22 24.74 27.24
N GLU A 77 26.19 25.67 26.28
CA GLU A 77 26.31 27.11 26.51
C GLU A 77 25.25 27.67 27.47
N ALA A 78 24.02 27.14 27.46
CA ALA A 78 22.97 27.58 28.38
C ALA A 78 23.28 27.12 29.82
N ILE A 79 23.74 25.87 29.97
CA ILE A 79 24.11 25.29 31.27
C ILE A 79 25.33 26.01 31.86
N GLU A 80 26.35 26.31 31.05
CA GLU A 80 27.53 27.11 31.47
C GLU A 80 27.15 28.51 31.98
N LYS A 81 26.10 29.11 31.40
CA LYS A 81 25.56 30.42 31.81
C LYS A 81 24.62 30.33 33.02
N GLY A 82 24.42 29.14 33.61
CA GLY A 82 23.48 28.90 34.72
C GLY A 82 22.00 29.02 34.32
N GLN A 83 21.72 28.89 33.02
CA GLN A 83 20.39 28.97 32.41
C GLN A 83 19.83 27.56 32.13
N GLN A 84 18.55 27.47 31.78
CA GLN A 84 17.86 26.20 31.54
C GLN A 84 17.65 25.95 30.05
N ALA A 85 17.73 24.69 29.65
CA ALA A 85 17.39 24.21 28.33
C ALA A 85 16.12 23.35 28.33
N LEU A 86 15.30 23.48 27.28
CA LEU A 86 14.15 22.62 27.01
C LEU A 86 14.37 21.82 25.73
N LEU A 87 14.34 20.49 25.83
CA LEU A 87 14.23 19.57 24.70
C LEU A 87 12.77 19.15 24.55
N PHE A 88 12.07 19.80 23.60
CA PHE A 88 10.67 19.54 23.31
C PHE A 88 10.51 18.51 22.19
N LEU A 89 9.63 17.54 22.39
CA LEU A 89 9.28 16.53 21.39
C LEU A 89 7.86 16.77 20.85
N ASN A 90 7.72 16.80 19.52
CA ASN A 90 6.46 17.03 18.80
C ASN A 90 5.49 15.81 18.82
N ARG A 91 5.53 15.00 19.89
CA ARG A 91 4.86 13.70 20.00
C ARG A 91 4.07 13.62 21.31
N ARG A 92 2.76 13.32 21.24
CA ARG A 92 2.02 12.81 22.42
C ARG A 92 2.25 11.31 22.50
N GLY A 93 2.60 10.79 23.69
CA GLY A 93 2.30 9.43 24.16
C GLY A 93 2.46 8.24 23.21
N TYR A 94 3.29 8.36 22.17
CA TYR A 94 3.75 7.23 21.38
C TYR A 94 5.11 6.85 21.96
N ALA A 95 5.09 6.03 23.01
CA ALA A 95 6.27 5.28 23.41
C ALA A 95 6.77 4.43 22.21
N PRO A 96 8.07 4.13 22.15
CA PRO A 96 8.74 3.76 20.90
C PRO A 96 8.15 2.50 20.24
N LEU A 97 8.11 2.51 18.91
CA LEU A 97 7.48 1.46 18.10
C LEU A 97 8.39 0.23 18.08
N THR A 98 7.98 -0.86 18.72
CA THR A 98 8.70 -2.13 18.65
C THR A 98 8.71 -2.63 17.20
N LEU A 99 9.90 -2.68 16.62
CA LEU A 99 10.13 -3.22 15.29
C LEU A 99 11.26 -4.26 15.29
N CYS A 100 11.25 -5.16 14.33
CA CYS A 100 12.38 -6.02 14.07
C CYS A 100 13.48 -5.24 13.34
N ARG A 101 14.69 -5.20 13.89
CA ARG A 101 15.89 -4.59 13.26
C ARG A 101 16.32 -5.31 11.98
N HIS A 102 15.99 -6.61 11.86
CA HIS A 102 16.37 -7.46 10.72
C HIS A 102 15.41 -7.26 9.54
N CYS A 103 14.12 -7.59 9.68
CA CYS A 103 13.14 -7.51 8.57
C CYS A 103 12.23 -6.26 8.59
N GLY A 104 12.33 -5.38 9.58
CA GLY A 104 11.47 -4.20 9.71
C GLY A 104 10.05 -4.45 10.24
N HIS A 105 9.69 -5.71 10.61
CA HIS A 105 8.39 -6.10 11.15
C HIS A 105 7.86 -5.13 12.21
N ARG A 106 6.54 -4.87 12.25
CA ARG A 106 5.91 -4.01 13.25
C ARG A 106 4.67 -4.67 13.83
N PHE A 107 4.62 -4.76 15.16
CA PHE A 107 3.50 -5.38 15.86
C PHE A 107 2.21 -4.57 15.73
N GLN A 108 1.26 -5.00 14.90
CA GLN A 108 -0.07 -4.39 14.83
C GLN A 108 -1.04 -5.02 15.85
N CYS A 109 -1.95 -4.23 16.41
CA CYS A 109 -2.90 -4.73 17.39
C CYS A 109 -4.01 -5.61 16.75
N PRO A 110 -4.25 -6.86 17.19
CA PRO A 110 -5.32 -7.71 16.63
C PRO A 110 -6.75 -7.19 16.91
N ARG A 111 -6.91 -6.06 17.61
CA ARG A 111 -8.19 -5.36 17.83
C ARG A 111 -8.28 -3.95 17.20
N CYS A 112 -7.18 -3.40 16.68
CA CYS A 112 -7.09 -2.05 16.10
C CYS A 112 -6.01 -2.00 15.00
N THR A 113 -6.16 -1.23 13.93
CA THR A 113 -5.04 -0.96 12.99
C THR A 113 -3.97 0.00 13.56
N ALA A 114 -3.95 0.17 14.87
CA ALA A 114 -2.88 0.86 15.58
C ALA A 114 -1.76 -0.13 15.92
N TRP A 115 -0.53 0.38 15.92
CA TRP A 115 0.63 -0.37 16.38
C TRP A 115 0.57 -0.62 17.89
N LEU A 116 1.17 -1.72 18.31
CA LEU A 116 1.44 -2.04 19.70
C LEU A 116 2.73 -1.35 20.15
N ILE A 117 2.79 -1.06 21.45
CA ILE A 117 3.86 -0.30 22.10
C ILE A 117 4.39 -1.11 23.28
N GLU A 118 5.71 -1.24 23.38
CA GLU A 118 6.35 -1.94 24.49
C GLU A 118 6.15 -1.20 25.83
N HIS A 119 5.71 -1.92 26.85
CA HIS A 119 5.78 -1.48 28.25
C HIS A 119 6.94 -2.21 28.93
N ARG A 120 8.18 -1.68 28.78
CA ARG A 120 9.45 -2.23 29.31
C ARG A 120 9.31 -2.81 30.74
N ARG A 121 8.64 -2.08 31.65
CA ARG A 121 8.36 -2.51 33.05
C ARG A 121 7.55 -3.82 33.20
N THR A 122 6.99 -4.37 32.12
CA THR A 122 6.05 -5.51 32.15
C THR A 122 6.30 -6.58 31.09
N GLY A 123 7.26 -6.39 30.18
CA GLY A 123 7.54 -7.33 29.07
C GLY A 123 6.39 -7.54 28.08
N LYS A 124 5.50 -6.55 27.94
CA LYS A 124 4.25 -6.66 27.18
C LYS A 124 4.11 -5.57 26.12
N LEU A 125 3.53 -5.97 25.00
CA LEU A 125 3.10 -5.10 23.90
C LEU A 125 1.66 -4.65 24.17
N HIS A 126 1.40 -3.34 24.19
CA HIS A 126 0.13 -2.72 24.59
C HIS A 126 -0.46 -1.78 23.52
N CYS A 127 -1.79 -1.76 23.38
CA CYS A 127 -2.53 -0.88 22.48
C CYS A 127 -3.36 0.17 23.23
N HIS A 128 -2.84 1.38 23.37
CA HIS A 128 -3.47 2.53 24.05
C HIS A 128 -4.80 3.01 23.44
N HIS A 129 -5.27 2.40 22.34
CA HIS A 129 -6.57 2.68 21.74
C HIS A 129 -7.68 1.71 22.18
N CYS A 130 -7.34 0.52 22.71
CA CYS A 130 -8.32 -0.52 23.07
C CYS A 130 -7.91 -1.44 24.22
N ASP A 131 -6.84 -1.08 24.93
CA ASP A 131 -6.38 -1.70 26.17
C ASP A 131 -6.08 -3.20 25.99
N HIS A 132 -5.69 -3.57 24.76
CA HIS A 132 -5.23 -4.91 24.43
C HIS A 132 -3.73 -5.03 24.72
N TYR A 133 -3.37 -6.11 25.38
CA TYR A 133 -2.00 -6.50 25.66
C TYR A 133 -1.70 -7.91 25.14
N MET A 134 -0.44 -8.16 24.78
CA MET A 134 0.13 -9.49 24.55
C MET A 134 1.55 -9.55 25.13
N LYS A 135 2.09 -10.76 25.38
CA LYS A 135 3.53 -10.90 25.69
C LYS A 135 4.32 -10.43 24.46
N MET A 136 5.46 -9.76 24.66
CA MET A 136 6.44 -9.65 23.59
C MET A 136 6.98 -11.06 23.27
N PRO A 137 7.01 -11.49 22.00
CA PRO A 137 7.63 -12.76 21.64
C PRO A 137 9.16 -12.63 21.72
N ASP A 138 9.83 -13.74 22.02
CA ASP A 138 11.28 -13.80 22.21
C ASP A 138 12.05 -13.91 20.86
N GLN A 139 11.29 -13.95 19.75
CA GLN A 139 11.74 -14.03 18.36
C GLN A 139 10.82 -13.17 17.49
N CYS A 140 11.31 -12.68 16.35
CA CYS A 140 10.46 -11.99 15.38
C CYS A 140 9.47 -12.97 14.72
N PRO A 141 8.14 -12.70 14.73
CA PRO A 141 7.15 -13.62 14.15
C PRO A 141 7.13 -13.64 12.61
N GLU A 142 7.88 -12.76 11.94
CA GLU A 142 7.92 -12.63 10.48
C GLU A 142 9.20 -13.19 9.86
N CYS A 143 10.36 -13.07 10.53
CA CYS A 143 11.64 -13.61 10.05
C CYS A 143 12.31 -14.63 11.00
N GLY A 144 11.71 -14.96 12.15
CA GLY A 144 12.27 -15.89 13.14
C GLY A 144 13.40 -15.33 14.02
N GLU A 145 14.01 -14.21 13.62
CA GLU A 145 15.26 -13.72 14.22
C GLU A 145 15.15 -13.40 15.72
N VAL A 146 16.04 -14.03 16.51
CA VAL A 146 16.17 -13.89 17.97
C VAL A 146 16.73 -12.50 18.33
N ASP A 147 16.29 -11.91 19.45
CA ASP A 147 16.75 -10.62 19.99
C ASP A 147 16.71 -9.41 19.02
N SER A 148 16.12 -9.59 17.84
CA SER A 148 16.02 -8.58 16.78
C SER A 148 15.02 -7.46 17.07
N LEU A 149 14.20 -7.60 18.12
CA LEU A 149 13.09 -6.69 18.42
C LEU A 149 13.57 -5.48 19.23
N ALA A 150 13.49 -4.29 18.65
CA ALA A 150 13.91 -3.05 19.28
C ALA A 150 12.86 -1.93 19.13
N ALA A 151 12.73 -1.10 20.15
CA ALA A 151 11.79 0.02 20.14
C ALA A 151 12.40 1.24 19.43
N CYS A 152 11.72 1.73 18.38
CA CYS A 152 12.21 2.76 17.47
C CYS A 152 11.50 4.13 17.60
N GLY A 153 12.24 5.19 17.31
CA GLY A 153 11.88 6.60 17.44
C GLY A 153 12.48 7.26 18.71
N PRO A 154 12.66 8.60 18.72
CA PRO A 154 13.10 9.35 19.90
C PRO A 154 11.96 9.40 20.93
N GLY A 155 11.82 8.32 21.71
CA GLY A 155 11.03 8.36 22.93
C GLY A 155 11.60 9.39 23.90
N VAL A 156 10.77 9.93 24.80
CA VAL A 156 11.25 10.84 25.87
C VAL A 156 12.29 10.12 26.75
N GLU A 157 12.17 8.80 26.83
CA GLU A 157 13.10 7.86 27.44
C GLU A 157 14.43 7.76 26.69
N ARG A 158 14.43 7.76 25.34
CA ARG A 158 15.66 7.70 24.55
C ARG A 158 16.41 9.02 24.52
N VAL A 159 15.70 10.14 24.45
CA VAL A 159 16.34 11.47 24.61
C VAL A 159 16.86 11.64 26.04
N LEU A 160 16.25 11.01 27.06
CA LEU A 160 16.84 10.95 28.41
C LEU A 160 18.08 10.04 28.50
N GLU A 161 18.09 8.90 27.80
CA GLU A 161 19.27 8.02 27.70
C GLU A 161 20.45 8.79 27.07
N GLU A 162 20.23 9.45 25.93
CA GLU A 162 21.20 10.27 25.19
C GLU A 162 21.67 11.52 25.95
N VAL A 163 20.76 12.30 26.54
CA VAL A 163 21.13 13.50 27.33
C VAL A 163 22.00 13.14 28.53
N LYS A 164 21.86 11.95 29.11
CA LYS A 164 22.72 11.47 30.20
C LYS A 164 24.09 10.97 29.74
N GLU A 165 24.22 10.59 28.48
CA GLU A 165 25.50 10.23 27.86
C GLU A 165 26.31 11.49 27.53
N ILE A 166 25.65 12.50 26.96
CA ILE A 166 26.26 13.78 26.56
C ILE A 166 26.49 14.71 27.78
N PHE A 167 25.52 14.81 28.69
CA PHE A 167 25.53 15.71 29.85
C PHE A 167 25.41 14.96 31.18
N PRO A 168 26.38 14.13 31.57
CA PRO A 168 26.28 13.24 32.75
C PRO A 168 26.10 13.99 34.09
N GLU A 169 26.64 15.20 34.21
CA GLU A 169 26.56 16.04 35.41
C GLU A 169 25.30 16.95 35.45
N ALA A 170 24.50 17.00 34.37
CA ALA A 170 23.34 17.89 34.30
C ALA A 170 22.11 17.33 35.02
N ARG A 171 21.35 18.20 35.70
CA ARG A 171 20.13 17.81 36.41
C ARG A 171 18.97 17.75 35.43
N VAL A 172 18.61 16.55 34.98
CA VAL A 172 17.59 16.34 33.94
C VAL A 172 16.23 15.97 34.54
N SER A 173 15.16 16.66 34.13
CA SER A 173 13.78 16.32 34.52
C SER A 173 12.87 16.03 33.32
N VAL A 174 12.05 14.98 33.45
CA VAL A 174 11.11 14.53 32.41
C VAL A 174 9.66 14.90 32.75
N LEU A 175 9.01 15.59 31.83
CA LEU A 175 7.59 15.97 31.86
C LEU A 175 6.86 15.50 30.58
N SER A 176 6.25 14.31 30.64
CA SER A 176 5.38 13.80 29.59
C SER A 176 3.93 13.65 30.06
N SER A 177 2.99 13.56 29.12
CA SER A 177 1.58 13.28 29.38
C SER A 177 1.29 11.91 30.00
N ASP A 178 2.30 11.05 30.05
CA ASP A 178 2.16 9.61 30.30
C ASP A 178 2.88 9.21 31.60
N THR A 179 3.81 10.05 32.10
CA THR A 179 4.56 9.85 33.36
C THR A 179 4.05 10.68 34.53
N ALA A 180 3.13 11.61 34.30
CA ALA A 180 2.49 12.42 35.36
C ALA A 180 1.22 11.72 35.89
N THR A 181 1.40 10.78 36.82
CA THR A 181 0.29 9.97 37.38
C THR A 181 -0.61 10.73 38.35
N THR A 182 -0.08 11.72 39.07
CA THR A 182 -0.85 12.55 40.02
C THR A 182 -0.62 14.05 39.79
N HIS A 183 -1.54 14.88 40.27
CA HIS A 183 -1.38 16.35 40.24
C HIS A 183 -0.26 16.84 41.18
N GLU A 184 0.07 16.06 42.21
CA GLU A 184 1.05 16.42 43.23
C GLU A 184 2.48 16.19 42.73
N GLU A 185 2.76 15.02 42.13
CA GLU A 185 4.02 14.74 41.40
C GLU A 185 4.29 15.77 40.29
N LEU A 186 3.24 16.17 39.55
CA LEU A 186 3.35 17.19 38.51
C LEU A 186 3.73 18.55 39.12
N LYS A 187 3.12 18.94 40.24
CA LYS A 187 3.37 20.22 40.90
C LYS A 187 4.81 20.30 41.41
N THR A 188 5.29 19.30 42.13
CA THR A 188 6.67 19.29 42.68
C THR A 188 7.70 19.47 41.56
N LYS A 189 7.57 18.74 40.45
CA LYS A 189 8.45 18.90 39.28
C LYS A 189 8.40 20.27 38.63
N LEU A 190 7.25 20.94 38.66
CA LEU A 190 7.13 22.31 38.13
C LEU A 190 7.78 23.33 39.08
N ASP A 191 7.63 23.13 40.38
CA ASP A 191 8.27 23.96 41.41
C ASP A 191 9.81 23.80 41.37
N GLU A 192 10.34 22.57 41.25
CA GLU A 192 11.76 22.24 41.02
C GLU A 192 12.34 23.00 39.81
N ILE A 193 11.66 22.93 38.66
CA ILE A 193 12.10 23.62 37.43
C ILE A 193 12.04 25.14 37.62
N GLN A 194 10.99 25.68 38.26
CA GLN A 194 10.84 27.11 38.47
C GLN A 194 11.93 27.69 39.39
N ASN A 195 12.40 26.92 40.38
CA ASN A 195 13.51 27.28 41.26
C ASN A 195 14.88 27.22 40.54
N GLY A 196 14.98 26.53 39.41
CA GLY A 196 16.25 26.24 38.75
C GLY A 196 17.01 25.07 39.38
N GLU A 197 16.29 24.10 39.94
CA GLU A 197 16.85 22.84 40.46
C GLU A 197 17.09 21.80 39.33
N VAL A 198 16.61 22.11 38.12
CA VAL A 198 16.74 21.34 36.88
C VAL A 198 17.47 22.20 35.84
N ASP A 199 18.42 21.61 35.12
CA ASP A 199 19.20 22.27 34.05
C ASP A 199 18.62 21.95 32.66
N ILE A 200 18.26 20.67 32.43
CA ILE A 200 17.67 20.20 31.16
C ILE A 200 16.27 19.64 31.42
N ILE A 201 15.29 20.22 30.74
CA ILE A 201 13.89 19.79 30.78
C ILE A 201 13.61 19.00 29.49
N ILE A 202 13.17 17.75 29.58
CA ILE A 202 12.74 16.96 28.41
C ILE A 202 11.22 16.75 28.51
N GLY A 203 10.47 17.09 27.45
CA GLY A 203 9.02 16.92 27.54
C GLY A 203 8.19 17.20 26.29
N THR A 204 6.87 17.08 26.48
CA THR A 204 5.87 17.11 25.40
C THR A 204 4.80 18.19 25.66
N GLN A 205 3.58 18.04 25.13
CA GLN A 205 2.54 19.08 25.05
C GLN A 205 2.03 19.66 26.40
N ILE A 206 2.51 19.18 27.55
CA ILE A 206 2.28 19.82 28.86
C ILE A 206 3.05 21.14 28.94
N ILE A 207 4.35 21.14 28.63
CA ILE A 207 5.25 22.30 28.79
C ILE A 207 4.81 23.50 27.93
N ALA A 208 4.20 23.23 26.77
CA ALA A 208 3.71 24.26 25.85
C ALA A 208 2.56 25.14 26.41
N LYS A 209 2.01 24.82 27.59
CA LYS A 209 0.81 25.46 28.18
C LYS A 209 1.04 25.86 29.63
N GLY A 210 0.38 26.93 30.07
CA GLY A 210 0.19 27.28 31.48
C GLY A 210 1.42 27.78 32.25
N HIS A 211 2.60 27.23 32.01
CA HIS A 211 3.77 27.40 32.88
C HIS A 211 4.76 28.46 32.39
N HIS A 212 5.57 28.95 33.34
CA HIS A 212 6.55 30.01 33.18
C HIS A 212 7.85 29.58 33.87
N PHE A 213 8.98 29.68 33.18
CA PHE A 213 10.28 29.20 33.66
C PHE A 213 11.30 30.34 33.48
N PRO A 214 11.63 31.11 34.54
CA PRO A 214 12.38 32.37 34.40
C PRO A 214 13.78 32.20 33.77
N LYS A 215 14.44 31.07 34.00
CA LYS A 215 15.78 30.75 33.47
C LYS A 215 15.75 30.05 32.10
N LEU A 216 14.58 29.81 31.50
CA LEU A 216 14.48 29.09 30.22
C LEU A 216 14.85 30.00 29.04
N THR A 217 16.12 29.93 28.63
CA THR A 217 16.65 30.69 27.51
C THR A 217 16.81 29.84 26.26
N CYS A 218 17.22 28.57 26.38
CA CYS A 218 17.43 27.67 25.23
C CYS A 218 16.25 26.70 25.04
N VAL A 219 15.71 26.59 23.82
CA VAL A 219 14.65 25.63 23.48
C VAL A 219 15.00 24.88 22.19
N GLY A 220 15.39 23.62 22.32
CA GLY A 220 15.55 22.69 21.20
C GLY A 220 14.25 21.94 20.91
N VAL A 221 13.85 21.84 19.64
CA VAL A 221 12.76 20.96 19.20
C VAL A 221 13.34 19.78 18.44
N ILE A 222 13.19 18.59 19.03
CA ILE A 222 13.50 17.31 18.38
C ILE A 222 12.30 16.90 17.52
N ASP A 223 12.55 16.58 16.25
CA ASP A 223 11.56 16.34 15.19
C ASP A 223 10.50 17.45 15.02
N ALA A 224 10.93 18.67 14.65
CA ALA A 224 9.99 19.76 14.34
C ALA A 224 9.02 19.38 13.19
N ASP A 225 9.50 18.64 12.19
CA ASP A 225 8.74 18.20 11.01
C ASP A 225 7.62 17.18 11.31
N LEU A 226 7.66 16.47 12.43
CA LEU A 226 6.85 15.25 12.64
C LEU A 226 5.35 15.48 12.39
N GLY A 227 4.81 16.59 12.88
CA GLY A 227 3.39 16.96 12.72
C GLY A 227 2.99 17.48 11.34
N LEU A 228 3.93 17.75 10.44
CA LEU A 228 3.68 18.09 9.03
C LEU A 228 3.37 16.84 8.20
N THR A 229 3.80 15.66 8.69
CA THR A 229 3.53 14.38 8.04
C THR A 229 2.10 13.89 8.29
N GLY A 230 1.53 13.17 7.32
CA GLY A 230 0.12 12.77 7.32
C GLY A 230 -0.77 13.76 6.57
N GLY A 231 -2.00 13.97 7.04
CA GLY A 231 -2.99 14.75 6.27
C GLY A 231 -4.30 15.06 6.97
N ASP A 232 -4.20 15.46 8.23
CA ASP A 232 -5.19 16.41 8.69
C ASP A 232 -5.01 17.71 7.89
N LEU A 233 -6.09 18.30 7.37
CA LEU A 233 -6.03 19.61 6.69
C LEU A 233 -5.37 20.68 7.60
N ARG A 234 -5.49 20.51 8.92
CA ARG A 234 -4.85 21.38 9.92
C ARG A 234 -3.50 20.85 10.42
N ALA A 235 -2.79 20.02 9.65
CA ALA A 235 -1.42 19.60 10.00
C ALA A 235 -0.50 20.83 10.09
N THR A 236 -0.36 21.57 8.98
CA THR A 236 0.39 22.83 8.85
C THR A 236 0.05 23.83 9.96
N GLU A 237 -1.24 24.15 10.08
CA GLU A 237 -1.79 25.09 11.07
C GLU A 237 -1.41 24.71 12.51
N ARG A 238 -1.54 23.43 12.89
CA ARG A 238 -1.25 22.99 14.27
C ARG A 238 0.23 22.89 14.56
N VAL A 239 1.07 22.57 13.58
CA VAL A 239 2.53 22.60 13.75
C VAL A 239 2.98 24.03 13.99
N TYR A 240 2.56 24.98 13.15
CA TYR A 240 2.85 26.40 13.38
C TYR A 240 2.35 26.85 14.76
N GLN A 241 1.09 26.57 15.11
CA GLN A 241 0.50 26.93 16.41
C GLN A 241 1.28 26.33 17.59
N LEU A 242 1.76 25.09 17.49
CA LEU A 242 2.48 24.40 18.57
C LEU A 242 3.94 24.85 18.67
N LEU A 243 4.68 24.90 17.56
CA LEU A 243 6.07 25.32 17.54
C LEU A 243 6.20 26.78 17.97
N HIS A 244 5.32 27.68 17.53
CA HIS A 244 5.28 29.07 18.02
C HIS A 244 4.93 29.14 19.53
N GLN A 245 4.04 28.28 20.05
CA GLN A 245 3.72 28.23 21.50
C GLN A 245 4.86 27.65 22.37
N VAL A 246 5.75 26.85 21.77
CA VAL A 246 6.96 26.27 22.40
C VAL A 246 8.13 27.26 22.30
N ALA A 247 8.41 27.79 21.11
CA ALA A 247 9.39 28.85 20.89
C ALA A 247 9.11 30.05 21.80
N GLY A 248 7.84 30.47 21.88
CA GLY A 248 7.35 31.48 22.81
C GLY A 248 7.42 31.13 24.30
N ARG A 249 8.10 30.05 24.71
CA ARG A 249 8.52 29.79 26.10
C ARG A 249 9.91 30.33 26.41
N ALA A 250 10.80 30.42 25.42
CA ALA A 250 12.13 30.98 25.57
C ALA A 250 12.06 32.50 25.82
N GLY A 251 12.97 33.01 26.66
CA GLY A 251 13.24 34.44 26.83
C GLY A 251 12.00 35.26 27.19
N ARG A 252 11.38 34.95 28.33
CA ARG A 252 10.19 35.65 28.83
C ARG A 252 10.48 36.74 29.85
N GLU A 253 11.74 36.84 30.28
CA GLU A 253 12.26 37.84 31.20
C GLU A 253 13.23 38.78 30.44
N VAL A 254 14.17 39.40 31.16
CA VAL A 254 15.21 40.28 30.57
C VAL A 254 16.13 39.53 29.59
N GLU A 255 16.45 38.27 29.88
CA GLU A 255 17.35 37.45 29.05
C GLU A 255 16.71 37.07 27.72
N LYS A 256 17.40 37.37 26.60
CA LYS A 256 16.90 37.00 25.27
C LYS A 256 17.04 35.50 25.05
N GLY A 257 15.92 34.86 24.73
CA GLY A 257 15.87 33.43 24.43
C GLY A 257 16.32 33.09 23.02
N VAL A 258 16.74 31.84 22.84
CA VAL A 258 17.16 31.26 21.56
C VAL A 258 16.45 29.91 21.38
N VAL A 259 15.93 29.67 20.19
CA VAL A 259 15.14 28.48 19.84
C VAL A 259 15.77 27.80 18.63
N TYR A 260 15.93 26.49 18.70
CA TYR A 260 16.47 25.67 17.61
C TYR A 260 15.45 24.64 17.18
N LEU A 261 14.99 24.71 15.94
CA LEU A 261 14.08 23.75 15.35
C LEU A 261 14.87 22.74 14.53
N GLN A 262 14.99 21.48 14.99
CA GLN A 262 15.61 20.42 14.21
C GLN A 262 14.64 19.89 13.17
N THR A 263 15.03 19.96 11.91
CA THR A 263 14.17 19.69 10.75
C THR A 263 14.98 19.02 9.65
N PHE A 264 14.38 18.03 8.97
CA PHE A 264 14.90 17.50 7.71
C PHE A 264 14.40 18.33 6.52
N SER A 265 13.50 19.29 6.74
CA SER A 265 12.78 20.06 5.72
C SER A 265 12.79 21.57 6.02
N PRO A 266 13.94 22.21 6.35
CA PRO A 266 14.01 23.63 6.69
C PRO A 266 13.50 24.56 5.58
N GLU A 267 13.52 24.11 4.32
CA GLU A 267 12.97 24.79 3.15
C GLU A 267 11.44 24.97 3.17
N THR A 268 10.72 24.33 4.09
CA THR A 268 9.26 24.42 4.17
C THR A 268 8.79 25.78 4.71
N ARG A 269 7.73 26.34 4.13
CA ARG A 269 7.19 27.67 4.52
C ARG A 269 6.84 27.76 6.01
N VAL A 270 6.45 26.66 6.67
CA VAL A 270 6.18 26.65 8.12
C VAL A 270 7.43 26.96 8.92
N MET A 271 8.56 26.33 8.58
CA MET A 271 9.83 26.56 9.28
C MET A 271 10.38 27.96 8.97
N GLN A 272 10.28 28.40 7.72
CA GLN A 272 10.69 29.76 7.33
C GLN A 272 9.87 30.85 8.03
N ALA A 273 8.54 30.72 8.11
CA ALA A 273 7.66 31.65 8.82
C ALA A 273 7.81 31.62 10.35
N LEU A 274 8.28 30.50 10.91
CA LEU A 274 8.68 30.44 12.32
C LEU A 274 10.03 31.15 12.54
N ALA A 275 11.01 30.97 11.64
CA ALA A 275 12.33 31.58 11.73
C ALA A 275 12.32 33.10 11.48
N SER A 276 11.53 33.58 10.52
CA SER A 276 11.37 35.02 10.24
C SER A 276 10.49 35.74 11.26
N GLY A 277 9.69 34.99 12.03
CA GLY A 277 8.64 35.53 12.89
C GLY A 277 7.39 36.04 12.14
N ASP A 278 7.36 35.97 10.80
CA ASP A 278 6.21 36.44 10.01
C ASP A 278 5.04 35.45 10.10
N ARG A 279 4.11 35.78 11.00
CA ARG A 279 2.85 35.06 11.19
C ARG A 279 1.87 35.32 10.05
N ASP A 280 1.85 36.53 9.50
CA ASP A 280 0.73 36.97 8.67
C ASP A 280 0.92 36.55 7.19
N ASP A 281 2.16 36.50 6.67
CA ASP A 281 2.47 35.78 5.41
C ASP A 281 2.01 34.32 5.48
N PHE A 282 2.35 33.60 6.55
CA PHE A 282 1.92 32.20 6.73
C PHE A 282 0.40 32.06 6.72
N LEU A 283 -0.31 32.94 7.42
CA LEU A 283 -1.77 32.91 7.49
C LEU A 283 -2.43 33.25 6.14
N GLU A 284 -1.94 34.27 5.42
CA GLU A 284 -2.46 34.65 4.09
C GLU A 284 -2.20 33.56 3.05
N VAL A 285 -1.01 32.98 3.02
CA VAL A 285 -0.65 31.86 2.14
C VAL A 285 -1.57 30.66 2.37
N GLU A 286 -1.66 30.17 3.61
CA GLU A 286 -2.46 28.99 3.97
C GLU A 286 -3.97 29.25 3.77
N LEU A 287 -4.44 30.51 3.92
CA LEU A 287 -5.81 30.89 3.56
C LEU A 287 -6.04 30.89 2.04
N SER A 288 -5.13 31.44 1.24
CA SER A 288 -5.27 31.46 -0.23
C SER A 288 -5.30 30.05 -0.83
N GLU A 289 -4.44 29.14 -0.35
CA GLU A 289 -4.42 27.74 -0.80
C GLU A 289 -5.70 26.98 -0.37
N ARG A 290 -6.25 27.31 0.81
CA ARG A 290 -7.56 26.80 1.25
C ARG A 290 -8.74 27.39 0.48
N GLU A 291 -8.67 28.64 0.01
CA GLU A 291 -9.71 29.27 -0.80
C GLU A 291 -9.78 28.64 -2.20
N VAL A 292 -8.65 28.55 -2.90
CA VAL A 292 -8.54 27.89 -4.21
C VAL A 292 -8.96 26.41 -4.13
N SER A 293 -8.63 25.73 -3.03
CA SER A 293 -9.05 24.34 -2.78
C SER A 293 -10.51 24.21 -2.31
N ASN A 294 -11.24 25.31 -2.13
CA ASN A 294 -12.58 25.38 -1.53
C ASN A 294 -12.68 24.56 -0.22
N MET A 295 -11.74 24.78 0.70
CA MET A 295 -11.62 24.11 2.00
C MET A 295 -11.96 25.07 3.16
N PRO A 296 -12.26 24.58 4.38
CA PRO A 296 -12.52 25.45 5.54
C PRO A 296 -11.33 26.38 5.84
N PRO A 297 -11.53 27.71 6.03
CA PRO A 297 -12.80 28.40 6.34
C PRO A 297 -13.75 28.71 5.19
N PHE A 298 -13.40 28.45 3.93
CA PHE A 298 -14.18 28.86 2.76
C PHE A 298 -15.41 27.96 2.53
N SER A 299 -15.25 26.64 2.72
CA SER A 299 -16.34 25.67 2.73
C SER A 299 -16.70 25.13 4.13
N ARG A 300 -17.73 24.28 4.18
CA ARG A 300 -18.11 23.43 5.31
C ARG A 300 -17.66 22.00 5.01
N LEU A 301 -16.99 21.35 5.96
CA LEU A 301 -16.52 19.97 5.85
C LEU A 301 -17.09 19.13 7.00
N VAL A 302 -17.67 17.96 6.70
CA VAL A 302 -18.26 17.04 7.68
C VAL A 302 -17.76 15.62 7.44
N GLY A 303 -17.24 14.96 8.48
CA GLY A 303 -16.87 13.55 8.45
C GLY A 303 -18.00 12.67 8.98
N ILE A 304 -18.45 11.70 8.19
CA ILE A 304 -19.38 10.64 8.59
C ILE A 304 -18.59 9.35 8.74
N ILE A 305 -18.84 8.58 9.81
CA ILE A 305 -18.10 7.34 10.09
C ILE A 305 -19.11 6.21 10.30
N VAL A 306 -19.04 5.19 9.45
CA VAL A 306 -19.80 3.94 9.57
C VAL A 306 -18.94 2.95 10.34
N SER A 307 -19.49 2.27 11.36
CA SER A 307 -18.73 1.33 12.17
C SER A 307 -19.54 0.19 12.77
N GLY A 308 -18.94 -1.00 12.83
CA GLY A 308 -19.59 -2.27 13.17
C GLY A 308 -18.54 -3.36 13.42
N ARG A 309 -18.97 -4.56 13.84
CA ARG A 309 -18.05 -5.66 14.20
C ARG A 309 -17.67 -6.55 13.02
N ASP A 310 -18.60 -6.76 12.10
CA ASP A 310 -18.32 -7.42 10.82
C ASP A 310 -17.78 -6.41 9.81
N GLU A 311 -16.79 -6.84 9.03
CA GLU A 311 -16.10 -6.01 8.04
C GLU A 311 -16.95 -5.77 6.79
N LYS A 312 -17.61 -6.82 6.31
CA LYS A 312 -18.45 -6.83 5.10
C LYS A 312 -19.76 -6.07 5.35
N GLU A 313 -20.36 -6.18 6.54
CA GLU A 313 -21.51 -5.35 6.94
C GLU A 313 -21.16 -3.86 6.94
N VAL A 314 -20.00 -3.48 7.51
CA VAL A 314 -19.56 -2.07 7.58
C VAL A 314 -19.29 -1.51 6.20
N GLU A 315 -18.63 -2.29 5.34
CA GLU A 315 -18.37 -1.90 3.97
C GLU A 315 -19.65 -1.78 3.15
N GLN A 316 -20.54 -2.77 3.18
CA GLN A 316 -21.82 -2.74 2.47
C GLN A 316 -22.69 -1.57 2.96
N ALA A 317 -22.75 -1.31 4.27
CA ALA A 317 -23.47 -0.16 4.82
C ALA A 317 -22.86 1.18 4.39
N ALA A 318 -21.53 1.29 4.34
CA ALA A 318 -20.83 2.49 3.88
C ALA A 318 -21.00 2.71 2.37
N MET A 319 -20.98 1.65 1.55
CA MET A 319 -21.26 1.71 0.12
C MET A 319 -22.69 2.12 -0.17
N VAL A 320 -23.70 1.56 0.52
CA VAL A 320 -25.10 1.95 0.31
C VAL A 320 -25.35 3.40 0.76
N LEU A 321 -24.75 3.82 1.87
CA LEU A 321 -24.82 5.22 2.30
C LEU A 321 -24.16 6.16 1.27
N GLY A 322 -22.98 5.80 0.77
CA GLY A 322 -22.24 6.56 -0.26
C GLY A 322 -22.95 6.64 -1.61
N ARG A 323 -23.59 5.56 -2.08
CA ARG A 323 -24.41 5.54 -3.31
C ARG A 323 -25.62 6.47 -3.22
N ALA A 324 -26.12 6.74 -2.01
CA ALA A 324 -27.22 7.67 -1.76
C ALA A 324 -26.75 9.09 -1.37
N ALA A 325 -25.44 9.37 -1.44
CA ALA A 325 -24.88 10.62 -0.94
C ALA A 325 -25.26 11.84 -1.79
N PRO A 326 -25.40 13.04 -1.17
CA PRO A 326 -25.57 14.27 -1.92
C PRO A 326 -24.33 14.55 -2.75
N GLN A 327 -24.56 14.78 -4.05
CA GLN A 327 -23.57 15.19 -5.04
C GLN A 327 -24.14 16.34 -5.88
N GLY A 328 -23.29 17.25 -6.29
CA GLY A 328 -23.61 18.41 -7.11
C GLY A 328 -22.50 19.46 -7.03
N GLU A 329 -22.57 20.48 -7.87
CA GLU A 329 -21.56 21.54 -7.98
C GLU A 329 -21.19 22.18 -6.61
N LYS A 330 -22.18 22.34 -5.73
CA LYS A 330 -22.07 23.07 -4.45
C LYS A 330 -21.97 22.17 -3.21
N ILE A 331 -22.18 20.85 -3.37
CA ILE A 331 -22.06 19.84 -2.31
C ILE A 331 -21.55 18.52 -2.89
N GLN A 332 -20.39 18.10 -2.42
CA GLN A 332 -19.69 16.90 -2.88
C GLN A 332 -19.44 15.96 -1.70
N THR A 333 -19.69 14.66 -1.90
CA THR A 333 -19.34 13.63 -0.92
C THR A 333 -18.20 12.75 -1.44
N LEU A 334 -17.13 12.66 -0.66
CA LEU A 334 -15.94 11.85 -0.92
C LEU A 334 -15.97 10.56 -0.09
N GLY A 335 -15.42 9.47 -0.63
CA GLY A 335 -15.49 8.13 -0.04
C GLY A 335 -16.75 7.34 -0.43
N PRO A 336 -17.03 6.20 0.21
CA PRO A 336 -16.40 5.70 1.42
C PRO A 336 -14.93 5.28 1.23
N ALA A 337 -14.09 5.68 2.18
CA ALA A 337 -12.69 5.26 2.30
C ALA A 337 -12.44 4.69 3.71
N GLU A 338 -11.21 4.32 4.03
CA GLU A 338 -10.86 3.95 5.42
C GLU A 338 -10.86 5.15 6.35
N ALA A 339 -11.32 4.94 7.59
CA ALA A 339 -11.06 5.91 8.65
C ALA A 339 -9.56 5.86 9.03
N PRO A 340 -8.93 6.98 9.44
CA PRO A 340 -7.51 7.00 9.87
C PRO A 340 -7.13 6.07 11.04
N MET A 341 -8.10 5.38 11.64
CA MET A 341 -7.90 4.08 12.30
C MET A 341 -8.99 3.15 11.77
N TYR A 342 -8.66 2.33 10.77
CA TYR A 342 -9.61 1.47 10.06
C TYR A 342 -10.29 0.47 11.00
N ARG A 343 -9.52 -0.12 11.93
CA ARG A 343 -10.07 -0.95 13.01
C ARG A 343 -9.82 -0.26 14.35
N LEU A 344 -10.84 -0.20 15.20
CA LEU A 344 -10.76 0.41 16.54
C LEU A 344 -11.66 -0.35 17.52
N ARG A 345 -11.11 -0.83 18.64
CA ARG A 345 -11.84 -1.57 19.70
C ARG A 345 -12.67 -2.75 19.14
N GLY A 346 -12.09 -3.49 18.20
CA GLY A 346 -12.73 -4.63 17.54
C GLY A 346 -13.86 -4.26 16.57
N LYS A 347 -13.97 -3.00 16.15
CA LYS A 347 -14.89 -2.53 15.11
C LYS A 347 -14.15 -2.03 13.88
N PHE A 348 -14.61 -2.41 12.70
CA PHE A 348 -14.18 -1.85 11.41
C PHE A 348 -14.86 -0.49 11.17
N ARG A 349 -14.20 0.41 10.42
CA ARG A 349 -14.57 1.82 10.28
C ARG A 349 -14.26 2.35 8.88
N ARG A 350 -15.30 2.54 8.07
CA ARG A 350 -15.23 3.30 6.80
C ARG A 350 -15.71 4.75 7.04
N ARG A 351 -15.15 5.73 6.32
CA ARG A 351 -15.40 7.18 6.44
C ARG A 351 -15.90 7.76 5.13
N LEU A 352 -16.89 8.65 5.21
CA LEU A 352 -17.28 9.57 4.14
C LEU A 352 -16.97 11.02 4.55
N LEU A 353 -16.72 11.88 3.57
CA LEU A 353 -16.36 13.29 3.76
C LEU A 353 -17.26 14.18 2.88
N VAL A 354 -18.18 14.92 3.50
CA VAL A 354 -19.06 15.86 2.80
C VAL A 354 -18.43 17.25 2.83
N ARG A 355 -18.18 17.81 1.65
CA ARG A 355 -17.73 19.19 1.42
C ARG A 355 -18.88 19.99 0.80
N ALA A 356 -19.23 21.15 1.35
CA ALA A 356 -20.28 22.00 0.79
C ALA A 356 -19.98 23.50 0.96
N GLU A 357 -20.52 24.32 0.06
CA GLU A 357 -20.49 25.77 0.20
C GLU A 357 -21.13 26.27 1.53
N LYS A 358 -20.77 27.49 1.95
CA LYS A 358 -21.44 28.23 3.04
C LYS A 358 -22.93 28.50 2.77
N SER A 359 -23.35 28.47 1.51
CA SER A 359 -24.74 28.65 1.06
C SER A 359 -25.65 27.48 1.48
N ILE A 360 -25.13 26.26 1.56
CA ILE A 360 -25.94 25.04 1.77
C ILE A 360 -26.09 24.71 3.26
N ASP A 361 -27.35 24.51 3.69
CA ASP A 361 -27.68 23.92 5.00
C ASP A 361 -27.33 22.43 5.03
N ILE A 362 -26.03 22.17 5.21
CA ILE A 362 -25.44 20.83 5.30
C ILE A 362 -26.04 19.99 6.44
N GLN A 363 -26.59 20.61 7.48
CA GLN A 363 -27.23 19.89 8.59
C GLN A 363 -28.59 19.33 8.15
N LYS A 364 -29.42 20.12 7.45
CA LYS A 364 -30.66 19.61 6.83
C LYS A 364 -30.35 18.57 5.75
N ALA A 365 -29.38 18.83 4.87
CA ALA A 365 -29.02 17.90 3.80
C ALA A 365 -28.58 16.52 4.33
N ILE A 366 -27.66 16.48 5.30
CA ILE A 366 -27.20 15.22 5.91
C ILE A 366 -28.33 14.54 6.70
N LYS A 367 -29.15 15.30 7.44
CA LYS A 367 -30.29 14.74 8.18
C LYS A 367 -31.31 14.09 7.25
N HIS A 368 -31.62 14.73 6.11
CA HIS A 368 -32.53 14.21 5.09
C HIS A 368 -32.00 12.90 4.49
N TRP A 369 -30.78 12.91 3.93
CA TRP A 369 -30.08 11.75 3.37
C TRP A 369 -30.07 10.54 4.32
N ILE A 370 -29.67 10.72 5.57
CA ILE A 370 -29.64 9.65 6.58
C ILE A 370 -31.05 9.20 6.98
N SER A 371 -32.05 10.09 6.96
CA SER A 371 -33.43 9.76 7.35
C SER A 371 -34.19 8.94 6.30
N GLU A 372 -34.01 9.25 5.00
CA GLU A 372 -34.66 8.51 3.92
C GLU A 372 -34.09 7.10 3.76
N LYS A 373 -32.78 6.97 3.95
CA LYS A 373 -32.04 5.71 3.85
C LYS A 373 -31.51 5.28 5.20
N LYS A 374 -32.44 4.90 6.09
CA LYS A 374 -32.13 3.77 7.00
C LYS A 374 -31.57 2.65 6.13
N GLY A 375 -30.34 2.22 6.44
CA GLY A 375 -29.57 1.30 5.60
C GLY A 375 -30.30 -0.01 5.30
N PRO A 376 -29.78 -0.83 4.37
CA PRO A 376 -30.46 -2.03 3.92
C PRO A 376 -30.85 -2.88 5.13
N LYS A 377 -32.14 -3.20 5.26
CA LYS A 377 -32.59 -4.28 6.13
C LYS A 377 -32.19 -5.61 5.49
N VAL A 378 -30.88 -5.87 5.47
CA VAL A 378 -30.36 -7.21 5.26
C VAL A 378 -31.07 -8.10 6.27
N ALA A 379 -31.76 -9.13 5.78
CA ALA A 379 -32.40 -10.10 6.66
C ALA A 379 -31.29 -10.76 7.47
N SER A 380 -31.30 -10.54 8.79
CA SER A 380 -30.13 -10.70 9.66
C SER A 380 -29.76 -12.17 9.90
N LYS A 381 -29.15 -12.81 8.89
CA LYS A 381 -28.23 -13.93 9.13
C LYS A 381 -27.13 -13.41 10.07
N GLN A 382 -26.85 -14.16 11.13
CA GLN A 382 -25.76 -13.92 12.09
C GLN A 382 -25.86 -12.70 13.04
N THR A 383 -27.05 -12.44 13.59
CA THR A 383 -27.15 -11.94 15.00
C THR A 383 -28.03 -12.82 15.90
N SER A 384 -28.47 -13.99 15.42
CA SER A 384 -29.33 -14.92 16.16
C SER A 384 -28.61 -15.78 17.20
N GLY A 385 -27.33 -16.14 16.99
CA GLY A 385 -26.63 -17.23 17.71
C GLY A 385 -26.83 -17.25 19.23
N ALA A 386 -26.40 -16.21 19.95
CA ALA A 386 -26.49 -16.14 21.42
C ALA A 386 -27.93 -15.98 21.96
N ALA A 387 -28.94 -15.82 21.13
CA ALA A 387 -30.36 -15.80 21.53
C ALA A 387 -31.07 -17.10 21.12
N ALA A 388 -30.78 -17.63 19.93
CA ALA A 388 -31.24 -18.93 19.47
C ALA A 388 -30.72 -20.05 20.37
N LEU A 389 -29.44 -19.99 20.79
CA LEU A 389 -28.86 -20.94 21.75
C LEU A 389 -29.59 -20.90 23.10
N ARG A 390 -29.95 -19.71 23.61
CA ARG A 390 -30.73 -19.61 24.87
C ARG A 390 -32.12 -20.21 24.75
N TYR A 391 -32.81 -20.02 23.63
CA TYR A 391 -34.11 -20.68 23.38
C TYR A 391 -33.96 -22.19 23.19
N ALA A 392 -32.93 -22.65 22.48
CA ALA A 392 -32.68 -24.07 22.25
C ALA A 392 -32.28 -24.80 23.53
N THR A 393 -31.45 -24.18 24.37
CA THR A 393 -31.08 -24.73 25.69
C THR A 393 -32.31 -24.79 26.60
N ALA A 394 -33.06 -23.69 26.77
CA ALA A 394 -34.25 -23.70 27.62
C ALA A 394 -35.34 -24.70 27.14
N LEU A 395 -35.56 -24.82 25.83
CA LEU A 395 -36.50 -25.81 25.28
C LEU A 395 -36.04 -27.25 25.55
N VAL A 396 -34.75 -27.53 25.39
CA VAL A 396 -34.19 -28.87 25.62
C VAL A 396 -34.10 -29.21 27.11
N GLU A 397 -33.84 -28.25 27.98
CA GLU A 397 -33.89 -28.41 29.45
C GLU A 397 -35.32 -28.81 29.90
N ILE A 398 -36.34 -28.05 29.49
CA ILE A 398 -37.76 -28.36 29.75
C ILE A 398 -38.15 -29.72 29.13
N ALA A 399 -37.66 -30.04 27.94
CA ALA A 399 -37.90 -31.34 27.29
C ALA A 399 -37.25 -32.51 28.05
N ALA A 400 -36.06 -32.32 28.63
CA ALA A 400 -35.36 -33.32 29.42
C ALA A 400 -36.04 -33.55 30.78
N GLU A 401 -36.39 -32.48 31.51
CA GLU A 401 -37.17 -32.55 32.74
C GLU A 401 -38.51 -33.28 32.52
N SER A 402 -39.18 -32.97 31.40
CA SER A 402 -40.46 -33.58 31.02
C SER A 402 -40.35 -34.99 30.42
N LYS A 403 -39.13 -35.50 30.16
CA LYS A 403 -38.87 -36.74 29.38
C LYS A 403 -39.58 -36.78 28.01
N LYS A 404 -39.66 -35.64 27.32
CA LYS A 404 -40.35 -35.46 26.02
C LYS A 404 -39.43 -35.06 24.86
N ILE A 405 -38.11 -35.27 24.98
CA ILE A 405 -37.10 -34.88 23.97
C ILE A 405 -37.48 -35.36 22.56
N ASP A 406 -37.76 -36.66 22.40
CA ASP A 406 -37.99 -37.26 21.08
C ASP A 406 -39.27 -36.74 20.42
N ALA A 407 -40.33 -36.49 21.22
CA ALA A 407 -41.59 -35.92 20.73
C ALA A 407 -41.42 -34.45 20.30
N ILE A 408 -40.59 -33.67 21.00
CA ILE A 408 -40.31 -32.27 20.65
C ILE A 408 -39.37 -32.18 19.46
N GLU A 409 -38.45 -33.14 19.26
CA GLU A 409 -37.67 -33.25 18.04
C GLU A 409 -38.56 -33.55 16.83
N GLN A 410 -39.52 -34.47 16.98
CA GLN A 410 -40.49 -34.78 15.92
C GLN A 410 -41.37 -33.57 15.58
N ASP A 411 -41.98 -32.90 16.57
CA ASP A 411 -42.75 -31.66 16.36
C ASP A 411 -41.94 -30.61 15.57
N LEU A 412 -40.63 -30.46 15.86
CA LEU A 412 -39.76 -29.52 15.17
C LEU A 412 -39.38 -29.97 13.76
N ASN A 413 -39.22 -31.27 13.51
CA ASN A 413 -39.00 -31.80 12.16
C ASN A 413 -40.23 -31.60 11.28
N ASP A 414 -41.43 -31.87 11.80
CA ASP A 414 -42.70 -31.64 11.10
C ASP A 414 -42.96 -30.14 10.87
N LEU A 415 -42.55 -29.29 11.81
CA LEU A 415 -42.52 -27.84 11.61
C LEU A 415 -41.55 -27.43 10.48
N GLN A 416 -40.40 -28.10 10.30
CA GLN A 416 -39.51 -27.80 9.17
C GLN A 416 -40.19 -28.13 7.85
N ALA A 417 -40.79 -29.33 7.74
CA ALA A 417 -41.50 -29.76 6.54
C ALA A 417 -42.64 -28.80 6.17
N MET A 418 -43.41 -28.31 7.15
CA MET A 418 -44.46 -27.29 6.90
C MET A 418 -43.90 -25.93 6.46
N ILE A 419 -42.70 -25.53 6.90
CA ILE A 419 -42.05 -24.29 6.48
C ILE A 419 -41.47 -24.43 5.06
N GLU A 420 -40.98 -25.61 4.69
CA GLU A 420 -40.40 -25.87 3.37
C GLU A 420 -41.48 -26.10 2.30
N ALA A 421 -42.60 -26.74 2.66
CA ALA A 421 -43.70 -27.05 1.73
C ALA A 421 -44.73 -25.93 1.52
N SER A 422 -44.70 -24.82 2.28
CA SER A 422 -45.70 -23.75 2.19
C SER A 422 -45.06 -22.36 2.16
N GLU A 423 -45.25 -21.64 1.04
CA GLU A 423 -44.83 -20.23 0.92
C GLU A 423 -45.60 -19.33 1.89
N ASP A 424 -46.90 -19.57 2.10
CA ASP A 424 -47.71 -18.86 3.12
C ASP A 424 -47.14 -19.01 4.53
N MET A 425 -46.64 -20.20 4.90
CA MET A 425 -46.00 -20.45 6.19
C MET A 425 -44.68 -19.66 6.31
N GLN A 426 -43.91 -19.55 5.21
CA GLN A 426 -42.72 -18.70 5.17
C GLN A 426 -43.09 -17.21 5.27
N ILE A 427 -44.15 -16.76 4.60
CA ILE A 427 -44.66 -15.38 4.70
C ILE A 427 -45.12 -15.09 6.13
N LEU A 428 -45.88 -15.99 6.77
CA LEU A 428 -46.35 -15.85 8.15
C LEU A 428 -45.19 -15.65 9.15
N ILE A 429 -44.11 -16.41 8.97
CA ILE A 429 -42.93 -16.39 9.85
C ILE A 429 -42.00 -15.21 9.56
N LYS A 430 -41.83 -14.82 8.29
CA LYS A 430 -40.88 -13.78 7.85
C LYS A 430 -41.49 -12.38 7.81
N SER A 431 -42.81 -12.24 7.62
CA SER A 431 -43.46 -10.95 7.39
C SER A 431 -43.45 -10.05 8.64
N PRO A 432 -42.92 -8.82 8.56
CA PRO A 432 -43.00 -7.86 9.65
C PRO A 432 -44.37 -7.15 9.72
N LEU A 433 -45.20 -7.30 8.68
CA LEU A 433 -46.48 -6.59 8.49
C LEU A 433 -47.62 -7.21 9.29
N ILE A 434 -47.56 -8.52 9.54
CA ILE A 434 -48.55 -9.24 10.36
C ILE A 434 -48.34 -8.83 11.82
N SER A 435 -49.43 -8.53 12.55
CA SER A 435 -49.31 -8.14 13.96
C SER A 435 -48.94 -9.32 14.87
N ARG A 436 -48.35 -9.04 16.05
CA ARG A 436 -47.97 -10.09 17.04
C ARG A 436 -49.15 -11.00 17.40
N GLY A 437 -50.34 -10.43 17.61
CA GLY A 437 -51.55 -11.18 17.94
C GLY A 437 -51.98 -12.10 16.80
N GLN A 438 -51.99 -11.60 15.55
CA GLN A 438 -52.30 -12.41 14.37
C GLN A 438 -51.27 -13.52 14.14
N GLN A 439 -49.98 -13.24 14.30
CA GLN A 439 -48.92 -14.26 14.22
C GLN A 439 -49.08 -15.34 15.31
N GLN A 440 -49.42 -14.94 16.55
CA GLN A 440 -49.65 -15.88 17.65
C GLN A 440 -50.89 -16.76 17.42
N ILE A 441 -52.02 -16.17 17.03
CA ILE A 441 -53.26 -16.92 16.73
C ILE A 441 -53.03 -17.91 15.58
N ALA A 442 -52.37 -17.47 14.50
CA ALA A 442 -52.08 -18.32 13.35
C ALA A 442 -51.13 -19.48 13.71
N ILE A 443 -49.99 -19.21 14.38
CA ILE A 443 -49.04 -20.28 14.72
C ILE A 443 -49.61 -21.26 15.75
N GLN A 444 -50.44 -20.77 16.68
CA GLN A 444 -51.13 -21.61 17.67
C GLN A 444 -52.16 -22.53 17.00
N ALA A 445 -52.99 -21.99 16.08
CA ALA A 445 -53.96 -22.79 15.32
C ALA A 445 -53.28 -23.83 14.41
N ILE A 446 -52.14 -23.48 13.79
CA ILE A 446 -51.34 -24.42 12.98
C ILE A 446 -50.75 -25.53 13.88
N ALA A 447 -50.12 -25.18 15.00
CA ALA A 447 -49.53 -26.15 15.92
C ALA A 447 -50.57 -27.09 16.56
N GLN A 448 -51.76 -26.57 16.91
CA GLN A 448 -52.89 -27.38 17.38
C GLN A 448 -53.42 -28.33 16.29
N LYS A 449 -53.55 -27.85 15.05
CA LYS A 449 -53.98 -28.69 13.91
C LYS A 449 -52.94 -29.77 13.54
N ALA A 450 -51.65 -29.47 13.73
CA ALA A 450 -50.54 -30.42 13.61
C ALA A 450 -50.40 -31.38 14.81
N LYS A 451 -51.19 -31.19 15.88
CA LYS A 451 -51.17 -31.99 17.12
C LYS A 451 -49.83 -31.96 17.89
N PHE A 452 -49.09 -30.86 17.80
CA PHE A 452 -47.84 -30.68 18.53
C PHE A 452 -48.04 -30.71 20.06
N GLN A 453 -46.99 -31.08 20.79
CA GLN A 453 -46.96 -31.07 22.26
C GLN A 453 -47.21 -29.66 22.82
N ASP A 454 -47.86 -29.56 23.98
CA ASP A 454 -48.12 -28.27 24.66
C ASP A 454 -46.85 -27.45 24.89
N ILE A 455 -45.72 -28.12 25.13
CA ILE A 455 -44.40 -27.48 25.28
C ILE A 455 -44.02 -26.75 23.98
N THR A 456 -44.20 -27.40 22.82
CA THR A 456 -43.95 -26.80 21.50
C THR A 456 -44.96 -25.70 21.15
N VAL A 457 -46.25 -25.90 21.45
CA VAL A 457 -47.29 -24.88 21.23
C VAL A 457 -47.00 -23.61 22.04
N ASN A 458 -46.63 -23.77 23.30
CA ASN A 458 -46.23 -22.66 24.18
C ASN A 458 -44.92 -22.01 23.72
N PHE A 459 -43.94 -22.81 23.26
CA PHE A 459 -42.68 -22.31 22.72
C PHE A 459 -42.87 -21.44 21.46
N LEU A 460 -43.68 -21.91 20.50
CA LEU A 460 -44.01 -21.15 19.29
C LEU A 460 -44.81 -19.88 19.62
N SER A 461 -45.71 -19.94 20.59
CA SER A 461 -46.44 -18.77 21.11
C SER A 461 -45.49 -17.75 21.75
N LEU A 462 -44.51 -18.19 22.54
CA LEU A 462 -43.47 -17.35 23.13
C LEU A 462 -42.58 -16.69 22.06
N LEU A 463 -42.24 -17.41 20.99
CA LEU A 463 -41.51 -16.83 19.85
C LEU A 463 -42.37 -15.80 19.08
N ALA A 464 -43.67 -16.02 18.90
CA ALA A 464 -44.58 -15.07 18.28
C ALA A 464 -44.68 -13.76 19.08
N GLN A 465 -44.97 -13.85 20.39
CA GLN A 465 -45.05 -12.70 21.30
C GLN A 465 -43.78 -11.84 21.25
N ASN A 466 -42.60 -12.48 21.20
CA ASN A 466 -41.31 -11.81 21.17
C ASN A 466 -40.89 -11.27 19.78
N ARG A 467 -41.67 -11.50 18.70
CA ARG A 467 -41.25 -11.31 17.28
C ARG A 467 -39.93 -12.05 16.96
N ARG A 468 -39.89 -13.35 17.27
CA ARG A 468 -38.73 -14.24 17.07
C ARG A 468 -39.04 -15.51 16.26
N LEU A 469 -40.22 -15.60 15.63
CA LEU A 469 -40.55 -16.70 14.70
C LEU A 469 -39.52 -16.81 13.56
N ASN A 470 -39.02 -15.69 13.05
CA ASN A 470 -37.93 -15.65 12.05
C ASN A 470 -36.61 -16.30 12.52
N MET A 471 -36.45 -16.60 13.81
CA MET A 471 -35.30 -17.31 14.36
C MET A 471 -35.48 -18.84 14.39
N ILE A 472 -36.67 -19.37 14.08
CA ILE A 472 -37.00 -20.80 14.12
C ILE A 472 -35.90 -21.68 13.46
N PRO A 473 -35.41 -21.41 12.23
CA PRO A 473 -34.34 -22.20 11.63
C PRO A 473 -32.98 -22.15 12.39
N SER A 474 -32.66 -21.02 13.05
CA SER A 474 -31.46 -20.94 13.90
C SER A 474 -31.63 -21.72 15.21
N ILE A 475 -32.84 -21.70 15.76
CA ILE A 475 -33.20 -22.42 16.98
C ILE A 475 -33.17 -23.93 16.74
N MET A 476 -33.79 -24.42 15.66
CA MET A 476 -33.88 -25.87 15.37
C MET A 476 -32.51 -26.51 15.19
N ASN A 477 -31.58 -25.82 14.52
CA ASN A 477 -30.20 -26.30 14.40
C ASN A 477 -29.50 -26.37 15.78
N ALA A 478 -29.69 -25.38 16.65
CA ALA A 478 -29.15 -25.40 18.01
C ALA A 478 -29.85 -26.45 18.92
N VAL A 479 -31.14 -26.73 18.71
CA VAL A 479 -31.88 -27.81 19.40
C VAL A 479 -31.29 -29.16 19.01
N ARG A 480 -31.14 -29.46 17.72
CA ARG A 480 -30.52 -30.72 17.23
C ARG A 480 -29.12 -30.92 17.83
N MET A 481 -28.27 -29.89 17.83
CA MET A 481 -26.94 -29.95 18.46
C MET A 481 -27.01 -30.21 19.98
N ASN A 482 -28.01 -29.67 20.68
CA ASN A 482 -28.23 -29.96 22.10
C ASN A 482 -28.78 -31.37 22.35
N ILE A 483 -29.64 -31.89 21.47
CA ILE A 483 -30.23 -33.24 21.58
C ILE A 483 -29.18 -34.32 21.34
N SER A 484 -28.41 -34.24 20.25
CA SER A 484 -27.31 -35.19 19.99
C SER A 484 -26.26 -35.18 21.12
N ARG A 485 -25.96 -33.99 21.68
CA ARG A 485 -25.10 -33.85 22.87
C ARG A 485 -25.66 -34.55 24.12
N ILE A 486 -26.98 -34.64 24.28
CA ILE A 486 -27.63 -35.35 25.40
C ILE A 486 -27.72 -36.87 25.14
N ARG A 487 -27.97 -37.29 23.90
CA ARG A 487 -27.99 -38.71 23.52
C ARG A 487 -26.59 -39.34 23.43
N GLY A 488 -25.52 -38.54 23.47
CA GLY A 488 -24.15 -38.99 23.25
C GLY A 488 -23.85 -39.30 21.77
N GLU A 489 -24.71 -38.85 20.85
CA GLU A 489 -24.55 -39.05 19.41
C GLU A 489 -23.40 -38.18 18.89
N ILE A 490 -22.31 -38.84 18.50
CA ILE A 490 -21.16 -38.16 17.92
C ILE A 490 -21.49 -37.84 16.45
N SER A 491 -21.77 -36.58 16.17
CA SER A 491 -22.02 -36.09 14.81
C SER A 491 -20.71 -35.90 14.03
N ALA A 492 -20.64 -36.47 12.83
CA ALA A 492 -19.57 -36.27 11.87
C ALA A 492 -20.03 -35.34 10.73
N HIS A 493 -19.46 -34.16 10.64
CA HIS A 493 -19.64 -33.27 9.48
C HIS A 493 -18.66 -33.66 8.38
N VAL A 494 -19.16 -33.90 7.17
CA VAL A 494 -18.36 -34.36 6.02
C VAL A 494 -18.52 -33.36 4.88
N ALA A 495 -17.52 -32.51 4.66
CA ALA A 495 -17.49 -31.63 3.48
C ALA A 495 -16.91 -32.39 2.29
N THR A 496 -17.59 -32.39 1.14
CA THR A 496 -17.16 -33.08 -0.09
C THR A 496 -17.25 -32.19 -1.32
N ALA A 497 -16.38 -32.45 -2.30
CA ALA A 497 -16.45 -31.81 -3.63
C ALA A 497 -17.68 -32.27 -4.46
N PHE A 498 -18.20 -33.47 -4.16
CA PHE A 498 -19.27 -34.10 -4.93
C PHE A 498 -20.31 -34.75 -4.01
N LYS A 499 -21.57 -34.78 -4.44
CA LYS A 499 -22.65 -35.46 -3.71
C LYS A 499 -22.40 -36.97 -3.67
N LEU A 500 -22.36 -37.53 -2.46
CA LEU A 500 -22.19 -38.97 -2.25
C LEU A 500 -23.44 -39.76 -2.68
N THR A 501 -23.24 -41.02 -3.04
CA THR A 501 -24.36 -41.98 -3.25
C THR A 501 -24.78 -42.62 -1.91
N PRO A 502 -26.03 -43.07 -1.74
CA PRO A 502 -26.49 -43.68 -0.49
C PRO A 502 -25.67 -44.90 -0.03
N ALA A 503 -25.06 -45.63 -0.97
CA ALA A 503 -24.15 -46.74 -0.66
C ALA A 503 -22.81 -46.24 -0.06
N GLN A 504 -22.28 -45.13 -0.57
CA GLN A 504 -21.06 -44.50 -0.04
C GLN A 504 -21.31 -43.82 1.31
N GLU A 505 -22.46 -43.14 1.49
CA GLU A 505 -22.84 -42.55 2.78
C GLU A 505 -22.95 -43.62 3.87
N LYS A 506 -23.60 -44.76 3.57
CA LYS A 506 -23.69 -45.90 4.50
C LYS A 506 -22.32 -46.52 4.80
N ALA A 507 -21.49 -46.74 3.79
CA ALA A 507 -20.13 -47.28 3.99
C ALA A 507 -19.23 -46.34 4.81
N LEU A 508 -19.37 -45.02 4.63
CA LEU A 508 -18.68 -44.00 5.41
C LEU A 508 -19.18 -43.98 6.87
N GLN A 509 -20.49 -44.08 7.07
CA GLN A 509 -21.08 -44.17 8.42
C GLN A 509 -20.64 -45.43 9.17
N GLU A 510 -20.65 -46.59 8.53
CA GLU A 510 -20.15 -47.86 9.10
C GLU A 510 -18.64 -47.78 9.41
N SER A 511 -17.86 -47.15 8.55
CA SER A 511 -16.41 -46.96 8.77
C SER A 511 -16.11 -46.02 9.93
N LEU A 512 -16.80 -44.89 10.03
CA LEU A 512 -16.63 -43.93 11.12
C LEU A 512 -17.13 -44.49 12.46
N ALA A 513 -18.26 -45.20 12.48
CA ALA A 513 -18.73 -45.89 13.68
C ALA A 513 -17.72 -46.94 14.17
N LYS A 514 -17.06 -47.66 13.25
CA LYS A 514 -16.01 -48.65 13.57
C LYS A 514 -14.70 -48.02 14.04
N ALA A 515 -14.38 -46.81 13.58
CA ALA A 515 -13.19 -46.06 14.01
C ALA A 515 -13.37 -45.35 15.37
N VAL A 516 -14.57 -44.86 15.66
CA VAL A 516 -14.92 -44.12 16.89
C VAL A 516 -15.42 -45.06 18.00
N GLY A 517 -15.88 -46.27 17.66
CA GLY A 517 -16.36 -47.28 18.61
C GLY A 517 -17.79 -47.04 19.12
N GLN A 518 -18.52 -46.10 18.53
CA GLN A 518 -19.91 -45.73 18.86
C GLN A 518 -20.68 -45.38 17.58
N ALA A 519 -22.02 -45.27 17.67
CA ALA A 519 -22.83 -44.87 16.52
C ALA A 519 -22.56 -43.40 16.13
N VAL A 520 -22.12 -43.18 14.89
CA VAL A 520 -21.81 -41.85 14.35
C VAL A 520 -22.93 -41.39 13.41
N ALA A 521 -23.40 -40.15 13.59
CA ALA A 521 -24.38 -39.52 12.70
C ALA A 521 -23.66 -38.68 11.65
N VAL A 522 -23.67 -39.13 10.39
CA VAL A 522 -22.96 -38.46 9.27
C VAL A 522 -23.84 -37.38 8.65
N LYS A 523 -23.31 -36.17 8.49
CA LYS A 523 -23.95 -35.06 7.76
C LYS A 523 -23.04 -34.55 6.66
N VAL A 524 -23.41 -34.84 5.42
CA VAL A 524 -22.68 -34.42 4.21
C VAL A 524 -23.04 -32.99 3.83
N ASP A 525 -22.05 -32.19 3.45
CA ASP A 525 -22.18 -30.84 2.90
C ASP A 525 -21.36 -30.75 1.61
N VAL A 526 -21.96 -30.32 0.50
CA VAL A 526 -21.27 -30.28 -0.80
C VAL A 526 -20.72 -28.88 -1.03
N GLN A 527 -19.40 -28.76 -1.09
CA GLN A 527 -18.68 -27.49 -1.14
C GLN A 527 -17.92 -27.38 -2.46
N GLU A 528 -18.39 -26.49 -3.33
CA GLU A 528 -17.89 -26.31 -4.71
C GLU A 528 -16.46 -25.74 -4.76
N ASP A 529 -15.93 -25.21 -3.65
CA ASP A 529 -14.54 -24.77 -3.49
C ASP A 529 -13.57 -25.89 -3.04
N LEU A 530 -14.07 -27.10 -2.74
CA LEU A 530 -13.22 -28.29 -2.57
C LEU A 530 -12.85 -28.87 -3.94
N ILE A 531 -11.58 -28.71 -4.32
CA ILE A 531 -11.01 -29.26 -5.57
C ILE A 531 -11.06 -30.81 -5.58
N GLY A 532 -11.03 -31.45 -4.41
CA GLY A 532 -11.14 -32.90 -4.27
C GLY A 532 -10.79 -33.40 -2.86
N GLY A 533 -11.22 -34.63 -2.56
CA GLY A 533 -11.13 -35.25 -1.24
C GLY A 533 -12.36 -35.00 -0.36
N MET A 534 -12.23 -35.26 0.94
CA MET A 534 -13.27 -34.98 1.93
C MET A 534 -12.69 -34.50 3.26
N VAL A 535 -13.39 -33.60 3.94
CA VAL A 535 -13.03 -33.11 5.28
C VAL A 535 -14.04 -33.65 6.29
N VAL A 536 -13.61 -34.59 7.13
CA VAL A 536 -14.45 -35.26 8.13
C VAL A 536 -14.16 -34.69 9.52
N THR A 537 -15.06 -33.85 10.04
CA THR A 537 -14.97 -33.28 11.39
C THR A 537 -15.83 -34.08 12.36
N VAL A 538 -15.21 -34.73 13.35
CA VAL A 538 -15.84 -35.58 14.36
C VAL A 538 -15.57 -34.98 15.75
N GLY A 539 -16.56 -34.29 16.31
CA GLY A 539 -16.40 -33.56 17.57
C GLY A 539 -15.33 -32.46 17.47
N SER A 540 -14.19 -32.65 18.14
CA SER A 540 -13.02 -31.75 18.07
C SER A 540 -11.90 -32.24 17.16
N GLN A 541 -12.02 -33.44 16.57
CA GLN A 541 -11.03 -33.99 15.64
C GLN A 541 -11.43 -33.67 14.20
N ILE A 542 -10.46 -33.18 13.41
CA ILE A 542 -10.64 -32.92 11.98
C ILE A 542 -9.73 -33.90 11.22
N ILE A 543 -10.35 -34.81 10.48
CA ILE A 543 -9.69 -35.69 9.52
C ILE A 543 -9.88 -35.03 8.14
N ASP A 544 -8.98 -34.09 7.83
CA ASP A 544 -8.94 -33.40 6.55
C ASP A 544 -8.13 -34.24 5.55
N ASP A 545 -8.85 -34.99 4.69
CA ASP A 545 -8.28 -35.66 3.54
C ASP A 545 -8.61 -34.92 2.23
N SER A 546 -8.71 -33.59 2.30
CA SER A 546 -8.74 -32.75 1.10
C SER A 546 -7.35 -32.64 0.47
N VAL A 547 -7.33 -32.41 -0.84
CA VAL A 547 -6.10 -32.14 -1.60
C VAL A 547 -5.37 -30.86 -1.10
N LYS A 548 -6.05 -30.02 -0.31
CA LYS A 548 -5.52 -28.77 0.26
C LYS A 548 -4.57 -29.02 1.42
N LEU A 549 -4.93 -29.89 2.38
CA LEU A 549 -4.12 -30.12 3.59
C LEU A 549 -2.93 -31.06 3.34
N ARG A 550 -3.06 -32.04 2.43
CA ARG A 550 -1.95 -32.93 2.02
C ARG A 550 -0.73 -32.19 1.44
N LYS A 551 -0.86 -30.92 1.04
CA LYS A 551 0.27 -30.08 0.59
C LYS A 551 1.10 -29.47 1.73
N GLN A 552 0.73 -29.64 3.00
CA GLN A 552 1.35 -28.90 4.12
C GLN A 552 2.02 -29.78 5.22
N MET A 553 2.15 -31.11 5.07
CA MET A 553 2.72 -31.98 6.14
C MET A 553 3.75 -33.04 5.72
N SER A 554 5.00 -32.60 5.50
CA SER A 554 6.27 -33.31 5.79
C SER A 554 6.70 -34.56 4.94
N PRO A 555 7.97 -35.02 5.01
CA PRO A 555 8.61 -35.87 3.98
C PRO A 555 8.95 -37.34 4.37
N LYS A 556 9.51 -38.08 3.39
CA LYS A 556 10.08 -39.47 3.43
C LYS A 556 9.03 -40.59 3.61
N SER A 557 8.63 -41.31 2.55
CA SER A 557 9.48 -42.34 1.92
C SER A 557 8.78 -43.05 0.73
N GLY A 558 9.56 -43.65 -0.17
CA GLY A 558 9.15 -44.82 -0.98
C GLY A 558 8.24 -44.60 -2.21
N LYS A 559 8.86 -44.54 -3.40
CA LYS A 559 8.28 -44.71 -4.76
C LYS A 559 7.29 -43.62 -5.23
N PHE A 560 7.68 -42.88 -6.28
CA PHE A 560 6.89 -41.84 -6.94
C PHE A 560 7.17 -41.83 -8.45
N TYR A 561 6.11 -41.77 -9.27
CA TYR A 561 6.03 -41.25 -10.65
C TYR A 561 4.60 -41.52 -11.20
N PRO A 562 4.09 -40.78 -12.20
CA PRO A 562 4.43 -39.42 -12.65
C PRO A 562 3.20 -38.49 -12.78
N LEU A 563 3.31 -37.16 -12.57
CA LEU A 563 2.30 -36.16 -13.02
C LEU A 563 2.75 -34.68 -12.88
N GLY A 564 2.57 -33.88 -13.95
CA GLY A 564 2.45 -32.39 -13.98
C GLY A 564 3.59 -31.53 -13.38
N MET A 565 4.57 -30.94 -14.08
CA MET A 565 4.74 -30.42 -15.48
C MET A 565 4.19 -29.00 -15.75
N GLY A 566 5.09 -28.02 -15.99
CA GLY A 566 4.84 -26.67 -16.58
C GLY A 566 5.71 -25.51 -16.03
N LEU A 567 6.57 -24.86 -16.85
CA LEU A 567 7.48 -23.73 -16.46
C LEU A 567 7.95 -22.87 -17.70
N LEU A 568 8.76 -21.81 -17.50
CA LEU A 568 9.74 -21.01 -18.32
C LEU A 568 9.63 -20.70 -19.87
N VAL A 569 10.66 -20.00 -20.43
CA VAL A 569 10.53 -18.69 -21.16
C VAL A 569 11.36 -18.49 -22.45
N PHE A 570 10.97 -17.46 -23.23
CA PHE A 570 11.70 -16.72 -24.30
C PHE A 570 11.98 -17.42 -25.66
N MET A 571 12.41 -16.60 -26.63
CA MET A 571 12.25 -16.79 -28.08
C MET A 571 12.93 -18.04 -28.68
N VAL A 572 12.17 -18.79 -29.48
CA VAL A 572 12.72 -19.53 -30.64
C VAL A 572 12.65 -18.63 -31.86
N LEU A 573 13.75 -18.56 -32.62
CA LEU A 573 13.80 -17.81 -33.88
C LEU A 573 13.54 -18.69 -35.12
N THR A 574 12.95 -18.04 -36.12
CA THR A 574 12.98 -18.40 -37.55
C THR A 574 12.75 -19.86 -37.96
N LYS A 575 11.54 -20.14 -38.50
CA LYS A 575 11.42 -21.10 -39.60
C LYS A 575 10.35 -20.80 -40.65
N CYS A 576 10.42 -19.62 -41.28
CA CYS A 576 9.86 -19.39 -42.62
C CYS A 576 10.48 -18.18 -43.33
N ALA A 577 11.37 -18.44 -44.29
CA ALA A 577 11.75 -17.56 -45.39
C ALA A 577 11.24 -18.22 -46.69
N PRO A 578 10.96 -17.52 -47.82
CA PRO A 578 11.76 -16.39 -48.32
C PRO A 578 10.99 -15.34 -49.17
N SER A 579 10.52 -14.22 -48.59
CA SER A 579 9.73 -13.23 -49.37
C SER A 579 9.94 -11.75 -49.05
N THR A 580 10.74 -11.36 -48.05
CA THR A 580 10.69 -9.97 -47.50
C THR A 580 11.89 -9.06 -47.82
N LYS A 581 12.67 -9.37 -48.87
CA LYS A 581 13.75 -8.48 -49.37
C LYS A 581 13.25 -7.19 -50.05
N LYS A 582 11.95 -7.13 -50.37
CA LYS A 582 11.18 -5.91 -50.73
C LYS A 582 10.59 -5.18 -49.52
N ILE A 583 10.88 -5.63 -48.30
CA ILE A 583 10.38 -5.03 -47.07
C ILE A 583 11.53 -4.55 -46.19
N THR A 584 12.78 -4.76 -46.61
CA THR A 584 13.82 -3.79 -46.29
C THR A 584 13.53 -2.42 -47.01
N SER A 585 12.22 -2.03 -47.19
CA SER A 585 11.71 -1.22 -48.32
C SER A 585 10.32 -0.44 -48.32
N ALA A 586 9.73 0.17 -47.25
CA ALA A 586 8.58 1.17 -47.22
C ALA A 586 8.12 1.98 -45.88
N MET A 587 8.72 2.95 -45.11
CA MET A 587 10.12 3.27 -44.67
C MET A 587 10.76 4.62 -45.02
N LYS A 588 12.13 4.69 -44.94
CA LYS A 588 13.19 5.77 -45.06
C LYS A 588 12.84 7.28 -45.14
N MET A 589 11.55 7.59 -45.25
CA MET A 589 10.87 8.81 -44.85
C MET A 589 10.00 8.69 -43.56
N VAL A 590 9.85 7.55 -42.84
CA VAL A 590 8.65 7.18 -41.96
C VAL A 590 8.80 7.16 -40.20
N ALA A 591 10.14 7.66 -40.32
CA ALA A 591 11.05 8.67 -39.62
C ALA A 591 11.05 10.09 -40.14
N ALA A 592 11.73 10.41 -41.25
CA ALA A 592 11.95 11.80 -41.67
C ALA A 592 10.66 12.65 -41.65
N SER A 593 9.50 12.02 -41.90
CA SER A 593 8.15 12.56 -41.81
C SER A 593 7.56 12.73 -40.39
N LYS A 594 7.80 11.88 -39.36
CA LYS A 594 7.47 12.29 -37.95
C LYS A 594 8.58 13.12 -37.33
N LEU A 595 9.86 12.95 -37.71
CA LEU A 595 10.91 13.91 -37.31
C LEU A 595 10.46 15.31 -37.69
N LYS A 596 10.02 15.48 -38.95
CA LYS A 596 9.39 16.71 -39.43
C LYS A 596 8.01 17.02 -38.83
N LYS A 597 7.05 16.09 -38.74
CA LYS A 597 5.71 16.42 -38.17
C LYS A 597 5.72 16.76 -36.68
N ALA A 598 6.58 16.15 -35.87
CA ALA A 598 6.75 16.55 -34.48
C ALA A 598 7.82 17.64 -34.28
N GLN A 599 8.43 18.12 -35.38
CA GLN A 599 9.04 19.45 -35.46
C GLN A 599 7.95 20.49 -35.78
N ASP A 600 7.09 20.29 -36.79
CA ASP A 600 5.92 21.14 -37.09
C ASP A 600 4.96 21.27 -35.89
N GLN A 601 4.77 20.20 -35.11
CA GLN A 601 3.90 20.17 -33.93
C GLN A 601 4.59 20.75 -32.68
N ALA A 602 5.93 20.75 -32.64
CA ALA A 602 6.69 21.55 -31.68
C ALA A 602 6.57 23.06 -32.02
N GLU A 603 6.72 23.44 -33.29
CA GLU A 603 6.51 24.81 -33.76
C GLU A 603 5.09 25.33 -33.47
N ARG A 604 4.06 24.49 -33.61
CA ARG A 604 2.68 24.83 -33.23
C ARG A 604 2.42 24.89 -31.71
N SER A 605 3.32 24.35 -30.88
CA SER A 605 3.24 24.46 -29.41
C SER A 605 4.20 25.50 -28.81
N GLN A 606 5.11 26.07 -29.61
CA GLN A 606 5.98 27.19 -29.21
C GLN A 606 5.24 28.35 -28.52
N PRO A 607 4.05 28.83 -28.94
CA PRO A 607 3.40 29.96 -28.27
C PRO A 607 3.06 29.69 -26.80
N TYR A 608 2.76 28.44 -26.43
CA TYR A 608 2.42 28.07 -25.06
C TYR A 608 3.69 27.81 -24.24
N ALA A 609 4.65 27.08 -24.81
CA ALA A 609 5.93 26.77 -24.16
C ALA A 609 6.86 27.98 -24.06
N ARG A 610 6.61 29.05 -24.83
CA ARG A 610 7.28 30.36 -24.73
C ARG A 610 6.52 31.36 -23.83
N ALA A 611 5.27 31.08 -23.43
CA ALA A 611 4.51 31.93 -22.50
C ALA A 611 4.59 31.41 -21.06
N MET A 612 4.48 30.10 -20.89
CA MET A 612 5.03 29.40 -19.72
C MET A 612 6.53 29.74 -19.65
N GLY A 613 7.24 29.62 -20.78
CA GLY A 613 8.53 30.24 -21.07
C GLY A 613 8.66 31.75 -21.11
N GLU A 614 7.77 32.50 -20.48
CA GLU A 614 8.00 33.88 -20.06
C GLU A 614 7.62 34.12 -18.59
N MET A 615 6.80 33.25 -18.01
CA MET A 615 6.70 33.08 -16.57
C MET A 615 7.98 32.49 -15.96
N LEU A 616 8.78 31.74 -16.75
CA LEU A 616 9.95 31.01 -16.24
C LEU A 616 11.12 31.89 -15.69
N ALA A 617 12.16 32.29 -16.43
CA ALA A 617 13.36 32.94 -15.81
C ALA A 617 13.16 34.25 -14.99
N ARG A 618 11.94 34.78 -14.88
CA ARG A 618 11.63 35.83 -13.89
C ARG A 618 11.74 35.38 -12.42
N VAL A 619 11.65 34.09 -12.09
CA VAL A 619 12.05 33.60 -10.74
C VAL A 619 13.56 33.28 -10.68
N ALA A 620 14.28 33.24 -11.81
CA ALA A 620 15.73 32.99 -11.83
C ALA A 620 16.53 34.15 -11.23
N ALA A 621 16.21 35.36 -11.66
CA ALA A 621 17.04 36.55 -11.44
C ALA A 621 16.94 37.14 -10.01
N GLY A 622 16.28 36.45 -9.07
CA GLY A 622 15.88 37.03 -7.78
C GLY A 622 16.83 36.78 -6.59
N VAL A 623 17.58 35.68 -6.55
CA VAL A 623 18.37 35.29 -5.36
C VAL A 623 19.76 34.79 -5.74
N THR A 624 20.80 35.45 -5.23
CA THR A 624 22.20 35.25 -5.64
C THR A 624 22.93 34.19 -4.81
N VAL A 625 23.22 33.06 -5.46
CA VAL A 625 24.49 32.30 -5.49
C VAL A 625 25.39 32.30 -4.23
N THR A 626 25.67 31.10 -3.73
CA THR A 626 27.04 30.65 -3.38
C THR A 626 27.16 29.14 -3.55
N SER A 627 28.38 28.62 -3.75
CA SER A 627 28.61 27.40 -4.54
C SER A 627 29.32 26.24 -3.81
N SER A 628 28.58 25.18 -3.44
CA SER A 628 29.14 23.86 -3.08
C SER A 628 28.05 22.76 -2.97
N SER A 629 27.72 22.05 -4.06
CA SER A 629 26.79 20.90 -4.06
C SER A 629 26.93 19.99 -5.30
N PRO A 630 26.42 18.73 -5.29
CA PRO A 630 27.13 17.59 -5.90
C PRO A 630 27.02 17.39 -7.43
N LYS A 631 27.83 16.45 -7.95
CA LYS A 631 28.19 16.29 -9.37
C LYS A 631 27.08 16.05 -10.40
N LEU A 632 25.82 15.80 -10.00
CA LEU A 632 24.67 15.90 -10.92
C LEU A 632 24.35 17.36 -11.33
N LEU A 633 24.94 18.33 -10.62
CA LEU A 633 24.89 19.77 -10.88
C LEU A 633 26.14 20.30 -11.60
N ILE A 634 27.08 19.42 -11.97
CA ILE A 634 28.17 19.78 -12.90
C ILE A 634 27.63 19.55 -14.31
N GLY A 635 27.25 20.65 -14.98
CA GLY A 635 26.73 20.59 -16.34
C GLY A 635 27.73 20.00 -17.33
N THR A 636 27.23 19.28 -18.33
CA THR A 636 28.00 18.57 -19.37
C THR A 636 28.62 19.50 -20.42
N GLY A 637 28.86 20.77 -20.08
CA GLY A 637 29.35 21.80 -21.01
C GLY A 637 28.35 22.26 -22.08
N SER A 638 27.07 21.91 -21.94
CA SER A 638 26.00 22.27 -22.89
C SER A 638 24.82 22.95 -22.18
N ASP A 639 24.68 24.27 -22.38
CA ASP A 639 23.67 25.12 -21.72
C ASP A 639 22.23 24.95 -22.24
N GLN A 640 21.99 24.00 -23.15
CA GLN A 640 20.74 23.94 -23.93
C GLN A 640 19.64 23.03 -23.34
N THR A 641 19.98 22.06 -22.48
CA THR A 641 19.01 21.04 -22.02
C THR A 641 18.98 20.91 -20.50
N HIS A 642 17.79 21.04 -19.90
CA HIS A 642 17.59 20.92 -18.44
C HIS A 642 16.51 19.90 -18.11
N LEU A 643 16.81 19.01 -17.16
CA LEU A 643 15.86 18.03 -16.61
C LEU A 643 15.38 18.50 -15.23
N LEU A 644 14.06 18.52 -15.01
CA LEU A 644 13.48 18.71 -13.69
C LEU A 644 12.52 17.56 -13.36
N VAL A 645 12.79 16.90 -12.23
CA VAL A 645 12.03 15.77 -11.70
C VAL A 645 11.25 16.23 -10.46
N VAL A 646 9.98 15.82 -10.36
CA VAL A 646 9.03 16.31 -9.37
C VAL A 646 8.28 15.10 -8.81
N VAL A 647 8.39 14.84 -7.51
CA VAL A 647 7.89 13.61 -6.88
C VAL A 647 6.89 13.94 -5.77
N THR A 648 5.65 13.49 -5.91
CA THR A 648 4.53 13.76 -4.99
C THR A 648 3.90 12.48 -4.46
N SER A 649 3.20 12.53 -3.33
CA SER A 649 2.57 11.36 -2.70
C SER A 649 1.10 11.19 -3.12
N ASP A 650 0.62 9.96 -3.32
CA ASP A 650 -0.72 9.66 -3.84
C ASP A 650 -1.85 9.82 -2.82
N ARG A 651 -1.56 9.57 -1.53
CA ARG A 651 -2.59 9.30 -0.53
C ARG A 651 -3.46 10.54 -0.28
N GLY A 652 -4.78 10.32 -0.12
CA GLY A 652 -5.84 11.32 0.11
C GLY A 652 -5.78 12.07 1.46
N LEU A 653 -4.57 12.37 1.90
CA LEU A 653 -4.13 13.01 3.13
C LEU A 653 -3.01 14.02 2.80
N CYS A 654 -2.10 13.71 1.86
CA CYS A 654 -0.85 14.43 1.58
C CYS A 654 -0.99 15.81 0.89
N GLY A 655 -2.15 16.47 0.99
CA GLY A 655 -2.48 17.71 0.27
C GLY A 655 -1.49 18.86 0.51
N GLY A 656 -1.08 19.10 1.76
CA GLY A 656 -0.10 20.14 2.08
C GLY A 656 1.31 19.84 1.57
N PHE A 657 1.74 18.57 1.62
CA PHE A 657 3.04 18.14 1.07
C PHE A 657 3.07 18.31 -0.46
N ASN A 658 2.06 17.77 -1.15
CA ASN A 658 1.92 17.88 -2.60
C ASN A 658 1.77 19.34 -3.05
N GLY A 659 1.00 20.16 -2.32
CA GLY A 659 0.83 21.58 -2.62
C GLY A 659 2.16 22.33 -2.57
N ASN A 660 2.92 22.20 -1.48
CA ASN A 660 4.23 22.85 -1.35
C ASN A 660 5.22 22.38 -2.43
N LEU A 661 5.27 21.07 -2.71
CA LEU A 661 6.23 20.50 -3.65
C LEU A 661 5.88 20.81 -5.12
N ILE A 662 4.60 20.77 -5.49
CA ILE A 662 4.12 21.25 -6.80
C ILE A 662 4.33 22.76 -6.92
N ARG A 663 4.20 23.55 -5.85
CA ARG A 663 4.43 25.00 -5.88
C ARG A 663 5.91 25.35 -6.08
N LEU A 664 6.84 24.66 -5.41
CA LEU A 664 8.28 24.78 -5.68
C LEU A 664 8.62 24.31 -7.10
N ALA A 665 8.08 23.17 -7.52
CA ALA A 665 8.26 22.68 -8.89
C ALA A 665 7.64 23.60 -9.94
N ARG A 666 6.56 24.33 -9.64
CA ARG A 666 6.00 25.39 -10.50
C ARG A 666 6.72 26.72 -10.35
N LEU A 667 7.65 26.87 -9.41
CA LEU A 667 8.57 27.99 -9.33
C LEU A 667 9.89 27.69 -10.03
N GLU A 668 10.31 26.42 -10.17
CA GLU A 668 11.43 26.01 -11.05
C GLU A 668 10.96 25.76 -12.50
N ILE A 669 9.74 25.22 -12.66
CA ILE A 669 8.87 25.41 -13.84
C ILE A 669 8.09 26.76 -13.72
N SER A 670 8.69 27.72 -13.01
CA SER A 670 8.66 29.15 -13.31
C SER A 670 10.09 29.71 -13.16
N ARG A 671 11.15 29.03 -13.67
CA ARG A 671 12.55 29.51 -13.69
C ARG A 671 13.41 29.26 -14.97
N LEU A 672 13.09 28.30 -15.84
CA LEU A 672 13.94 27.85 -16.97
C LEU A 672 13.48 28.18 -18.42
N GLU A 673 12.22 27.96 -18.79
CA GLU A 673 11.70 28.15 -20.17
C GLU A 673 11.79 29.63 -20.63
N SER A 674 11.90 30.64 -19.75
CA SER A 674 12.23 32.04 -20.15
C SER A 674 13.73 32.36 -20.20
N GLU A 675 14.55 31.33 -20.10
CA GLU A 675 15.86 31.23 -20.73
C GLU A 675 15.75 30.58 -22.13
N GLY A 676 14.52 30.26 -22.59
CA GLY A 676 14.17 29.87 -23.98
C GLY A 676 13.98 28.38 -24.28
N LYS A 677 13.81 27.49 -23.29
CA LYS A 677 14.11 26.04 -23.42
C LYS A 677 12.90 25.12 -23.18
N THR A 678 12.70 24.06 -23.97
CA THR A 678 11.49 23.17 -23.96
C THR A 678 11.83 21.66 -24.10
N ARG A 679 10.87 20.71 -23.98
CA ARG A 679 11.13 19.28 -23.68
C ARG A 679 10.89 18.19 -24.77
N THR A 680 11.72 17.13 -24.67
CA THR A 680 11.50 15.68 -24.99
C THR A 680 11.29 15.15 -26.42
N ARG A 681 11.92 14.00 -26.71
CA ARG A 681 11.54 13.04 -27.78
C ARG A 681 12.24 11.67 -27.63
N GLU A 682 11.53 10.58 -27.98
CA GLU A 682 12.05 9.19 -28.07
C GLU A 682 11.42 8.44 -29.26
N GLY A 683 10.09 8.50 -29.41
CA GLY A 683 9.35 7.99 -30.59
C GLY A 683 9.64 8.72 -31.91
N ASN A 684 10.68 9.53 -31.94
CA ASN A 684 11.34 10.03 -33.15
C ASN A 684 12.39 9.04 -33.65
N ASP A 685 13.25 8.63 -32.73
CA ASP A 685 14.56 8.06 -33.03
C ASP A 685 14.39 6.58 -33.36
N LEU A 686 13.43 5.92 -32.70
CA LEU A 686 12.90 4.61 -33.10
C LEU A 686 12.37 4.60 -34.55
N TYR A 687 11.73 5.67 -35.03
CA TYR A 687 11.34 5.74 -36.45
C TYR A 687 12.62 5.77 -37.30
N HIS A 688 13.65 6.52 -36.88
CA HIS A 688 14.91 6.76 -37.62
C HIS A 688 15.81 5.53 -37.68
N GLU A 689 15.88 4.75 -36.60
CA GLU A 689 16.56 3.46 -36.56
C GLU A 689 15.82 2.42 -37.42
N MET A 690 14.48 2.32 -37.30
CA MET A 690 13.66 1.46 -38.16
C MET A 690 13.71 1.86 -39.64
N MET A 691 13.96 3.13 -39.91
CA MET A 691 14.33 3.61 -41.24
C MET A 691 15.71 3.14 -41.64
N GLU A 692 16.75 3.43 -40.85
CA GLU A 692 18.14 3.32 -41.26
C GLU A 692 18.61 1.87 -41.41
N SER A 693 18.16 0.99 -40.50
CA SER A 693 18.15 -0.49 -40.62
C SER A 693 17.39 -0.99 -41.85
N GLY A 694 16.61 -0.11 -42.47
CA GLY A 694 15.88 -0.39 -43.67
C GLY A 694 14.69 -1.30 -43.42
N VAL A 695 14.32 -1.65 -42.18
CA VAL A 695 13.10 -2.43 -41.87
C VAL A 695 11.89 -1.85 -42.59
N ILE A 696 11.98 -0.58 -43.02
CA ILE A 696 11.49 -0.24 -44.37
C ILE A 696 12.26 0.98 -45.13
N LYS A 697 12.16 1.21 -46.50
CA LYS A 697 12.51 2.41 -47.42
C LYS A 697 11.49 3.59 -47.60
N GLU A 698 11.92 4.78 -48.01
CA GLU A 698 11.20 5.90 -48.67
C GLU A 698 9.84 5.61 -49.39
N GLY A 699 8.73 6.28 -49.02
CA GLY A 699 7.65 6.65 -49.98
C GLY A 699 6.19 6.17 -49.79
N GLY A 700 5.86 5.24 -48.89
CA GLY A 700 4.47 4.79 -48.71
C GLY A 700 4.35 3.45 -47.97
N ALA A 701 3.17 2.82 -47.99
CA ALA A 701 2.92 1.52 -47.36
C ALA A 701 3.33 0.30 -48.21
N GLU A 702 3.66 0.50 -49.49
CA GLU A 702 3.91 -0.61 -50.41
C GLU A 702 5.30 -1.24 -50.17
N GLY A 703 5.26 -2.42 -49.54
CA GLY A 703 6.45 -3.12 -49.05
C GLY A 703 6.77 -2.82 -47.58
N SER A 704 5.75 -2.69 -46.70
CA SER A 704 5.89 -2.41 -45.25
C SER A 704 5.91 -3.66 -44.34
N LYS A 705 6.69 -3.60 -43.24
CA LYS A 705 6.80 -4.66 -42.21
C LYS A 705 6.12 -4.34 -40.89
N ALA A 706 5.89 -3.06 -40.60
CA ALA A 706 5.41 -2.59 -39.31
C ALA A 706 4.47 -1.41 -39.48
N ALA A 707 3.36 -1.43 -38.73
CA ALA A 707 2.48 -0.29 -38.53
C ALA A 707 2.84 0.38 -37.18
N LEU A 708 3.11 1.68 -37.20
CA LEU A 708 3.49 2.44 -36.00
C LEU A 708 2.32 3.29 -35.52
N VAL A 709 1.55 2.76 -34.58
CA VAL A 709 0.43 3.45 -33.92
C VAL A 709 0.95 4.11 -32.64
N TYR A 710 0.97 5.44 -32.61
CA TYR A 710 1.47 6.21 -31.47
C TYR A 710 0.32 6.92 -30.73
N GLY A 711 0.49 7.02 -29.40
CA GLY A 711 -0.40 7.72 -28.47
C GLY A 711 0.49 8.35 -27.40
N GLN A 712 1.06 9.51 -27.72
CA GLN A 712 2.20 10.11 -27.02
C GLN A 712 1.80 10.69 -25.65
N MET A 713 2.77 10.94 -24.76
CA MET A 713 2.48 11.41 -23.39
C MET A 713 1.81 12.79 -23.32
N ASN A 714 1.90 13.60 -24.37
CA ASN A 714 1.20 14.87 -24.51
C ASN A 714 -0.26 14.73 -24.97
N GLU A 715 -0.72 13.53 -25.31
CA GLU A 715 -2.11 13.26 -25.68
C GLU A 715 -3.01 13.08 -24.45
N PRO A 716 -4.30 13.45 -24.53
CA PRO A 716 -5.24 13.29 -23.43
C PRO A 716 -5.39 11.82 -23.04
N PRO A 717 -5.68 11.51 -21.75
CA PRO A 717 -5.76 10.13 -21.28
C PRO A 717 -6.83 9.30 -22.00
N GLY A 718 -7.87 9.92 -22.57
CA GLY A 718 -8.83 9.24 -23.44
C GLY A 718 -8.22 8.65 -24.72
N ALA A 719 -7.19 9.28 -25.30
CA ALA A 719 -6.45 8.76 -26.45
C ALA A 719 -5.44 7.69 -26.02
N ARG A 720 -4.66 7.95 -24.95
CA ARG A 720 -3.70 6.99 -24.37
C ARG A 720 -4.37 5.70 -23.88
N ALA A 721 -5.60 5.76 -23.37
CA ALA A 721 -6.41 4.60 -23.00
C ALA A 721 -7.08 3.88 -24.20
N ARG A 722 -6.82 4.31 -25.44
CA ARG A 722 -7.42 3.74 -26.66
C ARG A 722 -6.40 3.36 -27.74
N VAL A 723 -5.23 4.01 -27.78
CA VAL A 723 -4.15 3.69 -28.74
C VAL A 723 -3.78 2.21 -28.78
N ALA A 724 -3.67 1.56 -27.62
CA ALA A 724 -3.37 0.13 -27.51
C ALA A 724 -4.42 -0.73 -28.22
N LEU A 725 -5.71 -0.40 -28.05
CA LEU A 725 -6.82 -1.09 -28.70
C LEU A 725 -6.86 -0.80 -30.22
N SER A 726 -6.43 0.39 -30.65
CA SER A 726 -6.32 0.75 -32.07
C SER A 726 -5.17 0.00 -32.77
N GLY A 727 -4.01 -0.12 -32.12
CA GLY A 727 -2.91 -0.95 -32.61
C GLY A 727 -3.28 -2.44 -32.63
N LEU A 728 -3.96 -2.91 -31.58
CA LEU A 728 -4.44 -4.29 -31.51
C LEU A 728 -5.44 -4.59 -32.63
N SER A 729 -6.40 -3.71 -32.95
CA SER A 729 -7.32 -3.96 -34.06
C SER A 729 -6.68 -3.92 -35.46
N MET A 730 -5.48 -3.36 -35.61
CA MET A 730 -4.67 -3.59 -36.82
C MET A 730 -4.02 -4.97 -36.81
N ALA A 731 -3.48 -5.42 -35.66
CA ALA A 731 -2.92 -6.76 -35.50
C ALA A 731 -3.99 -7.87 -35.66
N GLU A 732 -5.21 -7.66 -35.16
CA GLU A 732 -6.34 -8.57 -35.35
C GLU A 732 -6.74 -8.69 -36.82
N TYR A 733 -6.69 -7.61 -37.61
CA TYR A 733 -6.96 -7.68 -39.04
C TYR A 733 -5.92 -8.55 -39.76
N PHE A 734 -4.63 -8.38 -39.46
CA PHE A 734 -3.57 -9.24 -40.02
C PHE A 734 -3.68 -10.71 -39.55
N ARG A 735 -4.09 -10.95 -38.30
CA ARG A 735 -4.35 -12.30 -37.77
C ARG A 735 -5.56 -12.98 -38.41
N ASP A 736 -6.68 -12.27 -38.47
CA ASP A 736 -7.98 -12.88 -38.73
C ASP A 736 -8.49 -12.68 -40.17
N GLU A 737 -8.05 -11.67 -40.91
CA GLU A 737 -8.44 -11.50 -42.33
C GLU A 737 -7.30 -11.85 -43.28
N GLU A 738 -6.03 -11.55 -42.93
CA GLU A 738 -4.87 -11.94 -43.73
C GLU A 738 -4.21 -13.28 -43.30
N GLY A 739 -4.57 -13.85 -42.15
CA GLY A 739 -4.09 -15.16 -41.69
C GLY A 739 -2.60 -15.21 -41.33
N GLN A 740 -2.05 -14.12 -40.80
CA GLN A 740 -0.61 -13.95 -40.56
C GLN A 740 -0.23 -14.14 -39.09
N ASP A 741 1.07 -14.41 -38.88
CA ASP A 741 1.71 -14.36 -37.57
C ASP A 741 2.25 -12.94 -37.31
N VAL A 742 1.65 -12.25 -36.34
CA VAL A 742 1.86 -10.82 -36.08
C VAL A 742 2.68 -10.62 -34.81
N LEU A 743 3.71 -9.77 -34.88
CA LEU A 743 4.50 -9.36 -33.71
C LEU A 743 4.04 -7.98 -33.21
N PHE A 744 3.43 -7.94 -32.03
CA PHE A 744 2.79 -6.75 -31.45
C PHE A 744 3.62 -6.19 -30.29
N PHE A 745 4.29 -5.06 -30.52
CA PHE A 745 5.04 -4.34 -29.49
C PHE A 745 4.14 -3.32 -28.78
N MET A 746 4.06 -3.38 -27.46
CA MET A 746 3.33 -2.40 -26.64
C MET A 746 4.24 -1.79 -25.57
N ASP A 747 4.82 -0.64 -25.91
CA ASP A 747 5.53 0.22 -24.97
C ASP A 747 4.62 1.38 -24.53
N ASN A 748 4.11 1.43 -23.30
CA ASN A 748 4.27 0.52 -22.16
C ASN A 748 2.88 0.15 -21.62
N VAL A 749 2.64 -1.10 -21.21
CA VAL A 749 1.31 -1.53 -20.71
C VAL A 749 0.87 -0.72 -19.49
N PHE A 750 1.83 -0.25 -18.68
CA PHE A 750 1.56 0.65 -17.56
C PHE A 750 0.92 1.96 -18.01
N ARG A 751 1.25 2.50 -19.20
CA ARG A 751 0.64 3.74 -19.71
C ARG A 751 -0.82 3.57 -20.13
N PHE A 752 -1.21 2.38 -20.60
CA PHE A 752 -2.63 2.04 -20.81
C PHE A 752 -3.37 2.02 -19.47
N THR A 753 -2.81 1.37 -18.44
CA THR A 753 -3.38 1.36 -17.08
C THR A 753 -3.46 2.76 -16.48
N GLN A 754 -2.39 3.55 -16.54
CA GLN A 754 -2.32 4.91 -16.02
C GLN A 754 -3.37 5.81 -16.70
N ALA A 755 -3.48 5.75 -18.03
CA ALA A 755 -4.50 6.48 -18.77
C ALA A 755 -5.92 5.99 -18.42
N GLY A 756 -6.09 4.69 -18.17
CA GLY A 756 -7.33 4.10 -17.63
C GLY A 756 -7.71 4.67 -16.26
N ALA A 757 -6.75 4.82 -15.35
CA ALA A 757 -6.95 5.44 -14.04
C ALA A 757 -7.31 6.94 -14.17
N GLU A 758 -6.61 7.69 -15.01
CA GLU A 758 -6.92 9.10 -15.32
C GLU A 758 -8.34 9.25 -15.90
N VAL A 759 -8.72 8.46 -16.91
CA VAL A 759 -10.07 8.45 -17.48
C VAL A 759 -11.10 8.04 -16.42
N SER A 760 -10.80 7.05 -15.60
CA SER A 760 -11.68 6.57 -14.52
C SER A 760 -11.97 7.66 -13.48
N ALA A 761 -10.94 8.41 -13.08
CA ALA A 761 -11.08 9.55 -12.17
C ALA A 761 -11.90 10.68 -12.80
N LEU A 762 -11.67 11.01 -14.08
CA LEU A 762 -12.45 12.00 -14.83
C LEU A 762 -13.93 11.57 -15.02
N LEU A 763 -14.19 10.26 -15.15
CA LEU A 763 -15.54 9.68 -15.17
C LEU A 763 -16.18 9.56 -13.78
N GLY A 764 -15.53 10.05 -12.72
CA GLY A 764 -16.05 10.03 -11.35
C GLY A 764 -16.18 8.62 -10.74
N ARG A 765 -15.50 7.62 -11.30
CA ARG A 765 -15.46 6.26 -10.73
C ARG A 765 -14.63 6.27 -9.45
N ILE A 766 -15.05 5.50 -8.44
CA ILE A 766 -14.30 5.36 -7.18
C ILE A 766 -13.00 4.59 -7.48
N PRO A 767 -11.81 5.12 -7.11
CA PRO A 767 -10.55 4.41 -7.33
C PRO A 767 -10.42 3.16 -6.45
N SER A 768 -9.64 2.21 -6.96
CA SER A 768 -9.27 0.95 -6.32
C SER A 768 -8.02 1.11 -5.43
N ALA A 769 -7.40 -0.01 -5.06
CA ALA A 769 -6.06 -0.03 -4.47
C ALA A 769 -5.06 0.79 -5.31
N VAL A 770 -4.17 1.52 -4.63
CA VAL A 770 -3.13 2.40 -5.21
C VAL A 770 -3.65 3.41 -6.26
N GLY A 771 -4.94 3.76 -6.19
CA GLY A 771 -5.53 4.83 -7.02
C GLY A 771 -5.99 4.42 -8.42
N TYR A 772 -5.79 3.17 -8.84
CA TYR A 772 -6.20 2.70 -10.17
C TYR A 772 -7.73 2.66 -10.37
N GLN A 773 -8.15 2.49 -11.62
CA GLN A 773 -9.56 2.31 -11.95
C GLN A 773 -10.15 1.04 -11.28
N PRO A 774 -11.41 1.07 -10.82
CA PRO A 774 -12.07 -0.11 -10.22
C PRO A 774 -12.35 -1.20 -11.27
N THR A 775 -12.24 -0.85 -12.54
CA THR A 775 -12.34 -1.73 -13.71
C THR A 775 -10.97 -2.27 -14.16
N LEU A 776 -9.90 -2.16 -13.36
CA LEU A 776 -8.53 -2.49 -13.80
C LEU A 776 -8.42 -3.91 -14.39
N ALA A 777 -8.89 -4.93 -13.65
CA ALA A 777 -8.87 -6.31 -14.12
C ALA A 777 -9.73 -6.52 -15.38
N THR A 778 -10.88 -5.85 -15.51
CA THR A 778 -11.76 -5.97 -16.69
C THR A 778 -11.24 -5.20 -17.90
N ASP A 779 -10.62 -4.04 -17.70
CA ASP A 779 -10.04 -3.21 -18.77
C ASP A 779 -8.72 -3.83 -19.26
N MET A 780 -7.94 -4.46 -18.38
CA MET A 780 -6.75 -5.24 -18.73
C MET A 780 -7.14 -6.52 -19.46
N GLY A 781 -8.04 -7.35 -18.90
CA GLY A 781 -8.50 -8.58 -19.56
C GLY A 781 -9.12 -8.31 -20.94
N ALA A 782 -9.93 -7.26 -21.09
CA ALA A 782 -10.51 -6.88 -22.39
C ALA A 782 -9.47 -6.39 -23.43
N LEU A 783 -8.23 -6.09 -23.01
CA LEU A 783 -7.08 -5.88 -23.90
C LEU A 783 -6.32 -7.19 -24.13
N GLN A 784 -5.93 -7.88 -23.06
CA GLN A 784 -5.03 -9.04 -23.11
C GLN A 784 -5.66 -10.28 -23.72
N GLU A 785 -6.92 -10.62 -23.42
CA GLU A 785 -7.58 -11.82 -23.97
C GLU A 785 -7.79 -11.76 -25.50
N ARG A 786 -7.66 -10.57 -26.11
CA ARG A 786 -7.64 -10.38 -27.57
C ARG A 786 -6.26 -10.57 -28.18
N ILE A 787 -5.20 -10.40 -27.39
CA ILE A 787 -3.80 -10.64 -27.76
C ILE A 787 -3.54 -12.15 -27.60
N THR A 788 -4.01 -12.92 -28.60
CA THR A 788 -3.92 -14.39 -28.56
C THR A 788 -3.83 -14.99 -29.96
N SER A 789 -3.44 -16.25 -30.03
CA SER A 789 -3.40 -17.03 -31.27
C SER A 789 -4.76 -17.67 -31.55
N THR A 790 -5.24 -17.52 -32.79
CA THR A 790 -6.49 -18.12 -33.26
C THR A 790 -6.19 -19.29 -34.19
N ASN A 791 -7.25 -19.97 -34.64
CA ASN A 791 -7.19 -20.95 -35.72
C ASN A 791 -7.04 -20.34 -37.13
N LYS A 792 -6.78 -19.02 -37.24
CA LYS A 792 -6.45 -18.32 -38.49
C LYS A 792 -5.01 -17.81 -38.55
N GLY A 793 -4.43 -17.37 -37.43
CA GLY A 793 -3.07 -16.83 -37.32
C GLY A 793 -2.71 -16.50 -35.86
N SER A 794 -1.52 -15.94 -35.60
CA SER A 794 -1.09 -15.58 -34.24
C SER A 794 -0.89 -14.08 -34.01
N ILE A 795 -1.02 -13.64 -32.76
CA ILE A 795 -0.46 -12.38 -32.27
C ILE A 795 0.50 -12.71 -31.12
N THR A 796 1.80 -12.64 -31.39
CA THR A 796 2.85 -12.69 -30.36
C THR A 796 3.06 -11.27 -29.84
N SER A 797 2.89 -11.01 -28.55
CA SER A 797 3.14 -9.67 -28.00
C SER A 797 4.41 -9.57 -27.16
N VAL A 798 5.06 -8.43 -27.26
CA VAL A 798 6.17 -8.02 -26.39
C VAL A 798 5.75 -6.70 -25.73
N GLN A 799 5.52 -6.76 -24.42
CA GLN A 799 4.95 -5.65 -23.65
C GLN A 799 5.98 -5.17 -22.64
N ALA A 800 6.35 -3.89 -22.73
CA ALA A 800 7.14 -3.28 -21.66
C ALA A 800 6.21 -3.06 -20.46
N VAL A 801 6.62 -3.51 -19.27
CA VAL A 801 5.89 -3.35 -18.01
C VAL A 801 6.71 -2.47 -17.08
N TYR A 802 6.29 -1.23 -16.87
CA TYR A 802 6.87 -0.37 -15.84
C TYR A 802 6.31 -0.75 -14.46
N VAL A 803 7.20 -1.13 -13.53
CA VAL A 803 6.86 -1.44 -12.13
C VAL A 803 6.99 -0.15 -11.30
N PRO A 804 5.91 0.37 -10.69
CA PRO A 804 5.99 1.59 -9.88
C PRO A 804 6.81 1.38 -8.61
N ALA A 805 7.82 2.22 -8.40
CA ALA A 805 8.68 2.21 -7.21
C ALA A 805 9.28 0.82 -6.86
N ASP A 806 9.53 0.00 -7.88
CA ASP A 806 10.02 -1.38 -7.80
C ASP A 806 9.09 -2.35 -7.00
N ASP A 807 7.83 -1.96 -6.76
CA ASP A 807 6.81 -2.76 -6.07
C ASP A 807 6.03 -3.68 -7.03
N LEU A 808 6.44 -4.95 -7.09
CA LEU A 808 5.74 -6.00 -7.86
C LEU A 808 4.33 -6.33 -7.32
N THR A 809 3.96 -5.83 -6.13
CA THR A 809 2.62 -6.01 -5.55
C THR A 809 1.64 -4.89 -5.91
N ASP A 810 2.10 -3.85 -6.62
CA ASP A 810 1.21 -2.83 -7.19
C ASP A 810 0.15 -3.49 -8.11
N PRO A 811 -1.14 -3.11 -8.00
CA PRO A 811 -2.21 -3.70 -8.81
C PRO A 811 -1.99 -3.68 -10.32
N ALA A 812 -1.27 -2.71 -10.88
CA ALA A 812 -1.04 -2.59 -12.31
C ALA A 812 -0.12 -3.71 -12.87
N PRO A 813 1.14 -3.88 -12.41
CA PRO A 813 1.96 -5.02 -12.79
C PRO A 813 1.35 -6.34 -12.31
N ALA A 814 0.80 -6.43 -11.10
CA ALA A 814 0.18 -7.67 -10.61
C ALA A 814 -0.99 -8.16 -11.49
N THR A 815 -1.84 -7.25 -11.97
CA THR A 815 -2.91 -7.60 -12.93
C THR A 815 -2.32 -7.97 -14.30
N ALA A 816 -1.32 -7.23 -14.80
CA ALA A 816 -0.67 -7.55 -16.07
C ALA A 816 -0.01 -8.94 -16.06
N PHE A 817 0.75 -9.27 -15.01
CA PHE A 817 1.42 -10.57 -14.87
C PHE A 817 0.44 -11.75 -14.91
N SER A 818 -0.79 -11.59 -14.43
CA SER A 818 -1.80 -12.66 -14.49
C SER A 818 -2.30 -13.02 -15.91
N HIS A 819 -2.00 -12.18 -16.91
CA HIS A 819 -2.29 -12.45 -18.34
C HIS A 819 -1.02 -12.67 -19.19
N LEU A 820 0.19 -12.56 -18.61
CA LEU A 820 1.43 -12.75 -19.35
C LEU A 820 1.89 -14.21 -19.24
N ASP A 821 1.92 -14.93 -20.38
CA ASP A 821 2.53 -16.26 -20.46
C ASP A 821 4.05 -16.24 -20.18
N ALA A 822 4.69 -15.06 -20.21
CA ALA A 822 6.12 -14.85 -19.99
C ALA A 822 6.44 -13.54 -19.27
N THR A 823 7.34 -13.61 -18.28
CA THR A 823 7.91 -12.46 -17.57
C THR A 823 9.43 -12.43 -17.71
N THR A 824 9.97 -11.31 -18.17
CA THR A 824 11.42 -11.07 -18.26
C THR A 824 11.74 -9.85 -17.42
N VAL A 825 12.38 -10.08 -16.28
CA VAL A 825 12.72 -9.04 -15.30
C VAL A 825 14.10 -8.47 -15.65
N LEU A 826 14.21 -7.14 -15.74
CA LEU A 826 15.48 -6.44 -15.95
C LEU A 826 15.96 -5.86 -14.62
N SER A 827 17.13 -6.30 -14.15
CA SER A 827 17.65 -5.99 -12.81
C SER A 827 18.81 -4.99 -12.86
N ARG A 828 18.72 -3.90 -12.09
CA ARG A 828 19.78 -2.89 -12.03
C ARG A 828 21.09 -3.50 -11.53
N ALA A 829 21.05 -4.37 -10.51
CA ALA A 829 22.24 -5.02 -9.96
C ALA A 829 23.02 -5.82 -11.02
N ILE A 830 22.32 -6.39 -12.01
CA ILE A 830 22.94 -7.13 -13.12
C ILE A 830 23.57 -6.16 -14.14
N SER A 831 22.92 -5.03 -14.43
CA SER A 831 23.51 -3.97 -15.27
C SER A 831 24.74 -3.29 -14.62
N GLU A 832 24.77 -3.18 -13.29
CA GLU A 832 25.89 -2.65 -12.51
C GLU A 832 27.10 -3.60 -12.50
N LEU A 833 26.86 -4.91 -12.63
CA LEU A 833 27.90 -5.91 -12.91
C LEU A 833 28.41 -5.88 -14.37
N GLY A 834 27.84 -5.01 -15.22
CA GLY A 834 28.17 -4.89 -16.65
C GLY A 834 27.56 -5.96 -17.54
N ILE A 835 26.61 -6.77 -17.05
CA ILE A 835 26.02 -7.88 -17.80
C ILE A 835 24.87 -7.35 -18.66
N TYR A 836 25.02 -7.51 -19.98
CA TYR A 836 24.02 -7.12 -20.99
C TYR A 836 23.64 -8.32 -21.87
N PRO A 837 22.34 -8.63 -22.03
CA PRO A 837 21.19 -7.96 -21.43
C PRO A 837 21.09 -8.19 -19.91
N ALA A 838 20.58 -7.19 -19.18
CA ALA A 838 20.52 -7.21 -17.72
C ALA A 838 19.32 -8.02 -17.16
N VAL A 839 19.07 -9.20 -17.72
CA VAL A 839 17.95 -10.09 -17.34
C VAL A 839 18.26 -10.79 -16.03
N ASP A 840 17.31 -10.82 -15.10
CA ASP A 840 17.41 -11.66 -13.89
C ASP A 840 16.99 -13.11 -14.20
N PRO A 841 17.89 -14.10 -14.07
CA PRO A 841 17.62 -15.50 -14.42
C PRO A 841 16.82 -16.27 -13.36
N LEU A 842 16.60 -15.69 -12.18
CA LEU A 842 15.83 -16.29 -11.08
C LEU A 842 14.43 -15.66 -11.00
N ASP A 843 14.32 -14.35 -11.19
CA ASP A 843 13.04 -13.63 -11.10
C ASP A 843 12.26 -13.63 -12.45
N SER A 844 12.88 -14.02 -13.57
CA SER A 844 12.20 -14.22 -14.87
C SER A 844 11.53 -15.59 -14.98
N THR A 845 10.29 -15.64 -15.48
CA THR A 845 9.44 -16.85 -15.50
C THR A 845 8.60 -16.96 -16.77
N SER A 846 7.94 -18.11 -17.01
CA SER A 846 6.95 -18.30 -18.09
C SER A 846 6.30 -19.71 -17.97
N ARG A 847 5.74 -20.23 -19.06
CA ARG A 847 4.78 -21.35 -19.12
C ARG A 847 5.13 -22.44 -20.16
N ILE A 848 6.14 -22.25 -21.02
CA ILE A 848 6.48 -23.16 -22.15
C ILE A 848 7.73 -24.03 -22.00
N LEU A 849 8.67 -23.75 -21.09
CA LEU A 849 9.68 -24.71 -20.57
C LEU A 849 9.03 -25.82 -19.71
N ASP A 850 8.00 -26.47 -20.25
CA ASP A 850 7.51 -27.77 -19.81
C ASP A 850 8.30 -28.85 -20.57
N PRO A 851 8.75 -29.95 -19.94
CA PRO A 851 9.38 -31.04 -20.69
C PRO A 851 8.48 -31.67 -21.78
N ARG A 852 7.15 -31.44 -21.75
CA ARG A 852 6.22 -31.72 -22.87
C ARG A 852 6.39 -30.82 -24.10
N VAL A 853 6.94 -29.63 -23.93
CA VAL A 853 6.90 -28.53 -24.91
C VAL A 853 8.29 -28.17 -25.42
N VAL A 854 9.29 -28.01 -24.54
CA VAL A 854 10.70 -27.80 -24.95
C VAL A 854 11.54 -29.08 -25.01
N GLY A 855 11.00 -30.20 -24.54
CA GLY A 855 11.75 -31.46 -24.40
C GLY A 855 12.56 -31.54 -23.09
N GLU A 856 12.95 -32.76 -22.75
CA GLU A 856 13.50 -33.09 -21.43
C GLU A 856 14.96 -32.58 -21.22
N GLU A 857 15.73 -32.46 -22.29
CA GLU A 857 17.12 -31.98 -22.29
C GLU A 857 17.21 -30.49 -21.96
N HIS A 858 16.47 -29.65 -22.70
CA HIS A 858 16.39 -28.21 -22.47
C HIS A 858 15.85 -27.91 -21.06
N TYR A 859 14.78 -28.61 -20.64
CA TYR A 859 14.21 -28.45 -19.30
C TYR A 859 15.25 -28.72 -18.18
N LYS A 860 16.00 -29.82 -18.27
CA LYS A 860 17.03 -30.16 -17.28
C LYS A 860 18.17 -29.14 -17.27
N CYS A 861 18.70 -28.77 -18.44
CA CYS A 861 19.75 -27.76 -18.58
C CYS A 861 19.37 -26.44 -17.86
N ALA A 862 18.19 -25.89 -18.16
CA ALA A 862 17.72 -24.65 -17.54
C ALA A 862 17.44 -24.79 -16.03
N ALA A 863 16.87 -25.92 -15.58
CA ALA A 863 16.61 -26.16 -14.17
C ALA A 863 17.91 -26.30 -13.35
N ASP A 864 18.94 -26.96 -13.89
CA ASP A 864 20.25 -27.08 -13.23
C ASP A 864 20.99 -25.73 -13.20
N VAL A 865 20.87 -24.90 -14.25
CA VAL A 865 21.36 -23.50 -14.28
C VAL A 865 20.70 -22.67 -13.17
N GLN A 866 19.36 -22.68 -13.08
CA GLN A 866 18.63 -21.92 -12.06
C GLN A 866 18.97 -22.40 -10.64
N LYS A 867 19.07 -23.72 -10.42
CA LYS A 867 19.53 -24.31 -9.15
C LYS A 867 20.92 -23.83 -8.76
N THR A 868 21.87 -23.82 -9.69
CA THR A 868 23.25 -23.38 -9.45
C THR A 868 23.31 -21.91 -9.03
N LEU A 869 22.57 -21.04 -9.73
CA LEU A 869 22.46 -19.61 -9.41
C LEU A 869 21.73 -19.36 -8.08
N GLN A 870 20.69 -20.14 -7.76
CA GLN A 870 19.95 -20.04 -6.50
C GLN A 870 20.81 -20.44 -5.28
N THR A 871 21.62 -21.50 -5.39
CA THR A 871 22.59 -21.85 -4.33
C THR A 871 23.64 -20.75 -4.17
N TYR A 872 24.17 -20.22 -5.27
CA TYR A 872 25.11 -19.09 -5.20
C TYR A 872 24.52 -17.86 -4.51
N LYS A 873 23.27 -17.49 -4.80
CA LYS A 873 22.55 -16.38 -4.13
C LYS A 873 22.41 -16.60 -2.61
N ALA A 874 22.28 -17.86 -2.15
CA ALA A 874 22.27 -18.20 -0.72
C ALA A 874 23.68 -18.20 -0.07
N LEU A 875 24.74 -18.47 -0.84
CA LEU A 875 26.13 -18.41 -0.37
C LEU A 875 26.70 -16.98 -0.32
N GLN A 876 26.11 -16.02 -1.05
CA GLN A 876 26.59 -14.63 -1.10
C GLN A 876 26.64 -13.95 0.27
N ASP A 877 25.64 -14.14 1.13
CA ASP A 877 25.64 -13.57 2.49
C ASP A 877 26.77 -14.16 3.36
N ILE A 878 27.04 -15.46 3.22
CA ILE A 878 28.15 -16.14 3.92
C ILE A 878 29.49 -15.57 3.45
N ILE A 879 29.68 -15.43 2.13
CA ILE A 879 30.89 -14.83 1.52
C ILE A 879 31.08 -13.38 1.99
N ALA A 880 30.01 -12.61 2.14
CA ALA A 880 30.07 -11.21 2.58
C ALA A 880 30.45 -11.04 4.06
N ILE A 881 30.17 -12.04 4.92
CA ILE A 881 30.43 -11.99 6.36
C ILE A 881 31.76 -12.70 6.73
N LEU A 882 32.02 -13.87 6.13
CA LEU A 882 33.14 -14.76 6.50
C LEU A 882 34.24 -14.83 5.43
N GLY A 883 34.00 -14.35 4.21
CA GLY A 883 34.92 -14.51 3.07
C GLY A 883 34.69 -15.80 2.28
N MET A 884 35.42 -15.97 1.17
CA MET A 884 35.31 -17.17 0.32
C MET A 884 36.04 -18.40 0.90
N ASP A 885 37.05 -18.20 1.74
CA ASP A 885 37.93 -19.29 2.21
C ASP A 885 37.24 -20.25 3.18
N GLU A 886 36.28 -19.74 3.97
CA GLU A 886 35.47 -20.48 4.95
C GLU A 886 34.36 -21.36 4.32
N LEU A 887 34.16 -21.29 3.00
CA LEU A 887 33.26 -22.19 2.27
C LEU A 887 33.84 -23.60 2.11
N SER A 888 32.97 -24.61 1.98
CA SER A 888 33.43 -25.95 1.58
C SER A 888 33.95 -25.95 0.13
N GLU A 889 34.79 -26.92 -0.22
CA GLU A 889 35.30 -27.04 -1.61
C GLU A 889 34.18 -27.34 -2.62
N GLU A 890 33.07 -27.95 -2.18
CA GLU A 890 31.87 -28.14 -3.01
C GLU A 890 31.13 -26.81 -3.23
N ASP A 891 30.98 -25.99 -2.19
CA ASP A 891 30.40 -24.64 -2.29
C ASP A 891 31.25 -23.70 -3.14
N LYS A 892 32.59 -23.75 -2.99
CA LYS A 892 33.54 -22.99 -3.83
C LYS A 892 33.41 -23.35 -5.32
N LEU A 893 33.21 -24.64 -5.64
CA LEU A 893 32.97 -25.10 -7.00
C LEU A 893 31.62 -24.58 -7.55
N VAL A 894 30.56 -24.62 -6.73
CA VAL A 894 29.25 -24.04 -7.09
C VAL A 894 29.34 -22.53 -7.33
N VAL A 895 30.07 -21.78 -6.49
CA VAL A 895 30.32 -20.34 -6.67
C VAL A 895 31.06 -20.06 -7.99
N SER A 896 32.09 -20.87 -8.32
CA SER A 896 32.85 -20.75 -9.56
C SER A 896 31.97 -20.98 -10.80
N ARG A 897 31.21 -22.09 -10.83
CA ARG A 897 30.27 -22.39 -11.93
C ARG A 897 29.17 -21.34 -12.05
N ALA A 898 28.59 -20.89 -10.93
CA ALA A 898 27.57 -19.85 -10.92
C ALA A 898 28.07 -18.52 -11.49
N ARG A 899 29.29 -18.08 -11.16
CA ARG A 899 29.88 -16.86 -11.70
C ARG A 899 30.14 -16.97 -13.21
N LYS A 900 30.58 -18.13 -13.71
CA LYS A 900 30.72 -18.40 -15.15
C LYS A 900 29.38 -18.34 -15.88
N ILE A 901 28.36 -19.03 -15.36
CA ILE A 901 26.97 -18.98 -15.85
C ILE A 901 26.47 -17.53 -15.89
N GLN A 902 26.68 -16.76 -14.82
CA GLN A 902 26.24 -15.36 -14.73
C GLN A 902 26.90 -14.47 -15.80
N ARG A 903 28.16 -14.75 -16.18
CA ARG A 903 28.85 -14.06 -17.28
C ARG A 903 28.39 -14.55 -18.66
N PHE A 904 28.17 -15.85 -18.83
CA PHE A 904 27.73 -16.46 -20.10
C PHE A 904 26.29 -16.07 -20.50
N LEU A 905 25.51 -15.50 -19.58
CA LEU A 905 24.25 -14.81 -19.88
C LEU A 905 24.41 -13.44 -20.58
N SER A 906 25.64 -12.97 -20.83
CA SER A 906 25.91 -11.71 -21.56
C SER A 906 26.32 -11.93 -23.03
N GLN A 907 25.67 -11.20 -23.94
CA GLN A 907 25.76 -11.39 -25.39
C GLN A 907 25.92 -10.05 -26.13
N PRO A 908 26.84 -9.93 -27.11
CA PRO A 908 26.96 -8.72 -27.93
C PRO A 908 25.79 -8.61 -28.93
N PHE A 909 25.05 -7.50 -28.87
CA PHE A 909 23.93 -7.23 -29.77
C PHE A 909 24.34 -6.47 -31.03
N HIS A 910 23.81 -6.88 -32.19
CA HIS A 910 23.99 -6.22 -33.48
C HIS A 910 23.57 -4.74 -33.47
N VAL A 911 22.52 -4.38 -32.72
CA VAL A 911 22.09 -2.98 -32.54
C VAL A 911 22.97 -2.18 -31.58
N ALA A 912 23.76 -2.85 -30.75
CA ALA A 912 24.66 -2.23 -29.78
C ALA A 912 26.10 -2.08 -30.31
N GLU A 913 26.45 -2.69 -31.44
CA GLU A 913 27.79 -2.67 -32.06
C GLU A 913 28.38 -1.26 -32.21
N VAL A 914 27.53 -0.28 -32.53
CA VAL A 914 27.89 1.15 -32.63
C VAL A 914 28.37 1.75 -31.29
N PHE A 915 27.92 1.19 -30.17
CA PHE A 915 28.25 1.64 -28.80
C PHE A 915 29.28 0.75 -28.10
N THR A 916 29.33 -0.56 -28.43
CA THR A 916 30.24 -1.54 -27.79
C THR A 916 31.53 -1.75 -28.57
N GLY A 917 31.59 -1.39 -29.86
CA GLY A 917 32.71 -1.68 -30.75
C GLY A 917 32.95 -3.18 -31.00
N SER A 918 32.04 -4.05 -30.56
CA SER A 918 32.12 -5.51 -30.70
C SER A 918 30.99 -5.97 -31.63
N PRO A 919 31.27 -6.82 -32.64
CA PRO A 919 30.26 -7.27 -33.58
C PRO A 919 29.14 -8.01 -32.88
N GLY A 920 27.90 -7.80 -33.34
CA GLY A 920 26.76 -8.58 -32.84
C GLY A 920 26.89 -10.07 -33.16
N VAL A 921 26.54 -10.93 -32.20
CA VAL A 921 26.52 -12.38 -32.41
C VAL A 921 25.08 -12.91 -32.28
N PHE A 922 24.76 -13.92 -33.07
CA PHE A 922 23.51 -14.66 -33.03
C PHE A 922 23.81 -16.10 -32.57
N VAL A 923 23.03 -16.63 -31.64
CA VAL A 923 23.26 -17.95 -31.03
C VAL A 923 22.04 -18.82 -31.27
N ASP A 924 22.24 -20.00 -31.87
CA ASP A 924 21.16 -20.97 -32.09
C ASP A 924 20.84 -21.74 -30.80
N LEU A 925 19.58 -22.13 -30.64
CA LEU A 925 19.08 -22.79 -29.41
C LEU A 925 19.87 -24.05 -29.03
N ALA A 926 20.33 -24.82 -30.02
CA ALA A 926 21.12 -26.02 -29.79
C ALA A 926 22.48 -25.70 -29.13
N ASP A 927 23.15 -24.65 -29.59
CA ASP A 927 24.44 -24.22 -29.06
C ASP A 927 24.30 -23.57 -27.68
N THR A 928 23.19 -22.85 -27.43
CA THR A 928 22.81 -22.36 -26.10
C THR A 928 22.68 -23.53 -25.10
N ILE A 929 21.88 -24.55 -25.42
CA ILE A 929 21.67 -25.71 -24.54
C ILE A 929 22.98 -26.45 -24.30
N LYS A 930 23.76 -26.71 -25.36
CA LYS A 930 25.09 -27.34 -25.31
C LYS A 930 26.04 -26.58 -24.38
N GLY A 931 26.17 -25.27 -24.57
CA GLY A 931 27.08 -24.41 -23.79
C GLY A 931 26.72 -24.38 -22.31
N PHE A 932 25.46 -24.10 -21.96
CA PHE A 932 25.04 -24.10 -20.56
C PHE A 932 25.10 -25.49 -19.92
N ARG A 933 24.85 -26.58 -20.66
CA ARG A 933 24.99 -27.96 -20.15
C ARG A 933 26.43 -28.27 -19.75
N ALA A 934 27.40 -27.98 -20.62
CA ALA A 934 28.81 -28.27 -20.36
C ALA A 934 29.39 -27.45 -19.18
N ILE A 935 28.92 -26.20 -18.99
CA ILE A 935 29.27 -25.39 -17.80
C ILE A 935 28.67 -25.97 -16.52
N VAL A 936 27.43 -26.47 -16.58
CA VAL A 936 26.74 -27.12 -15.45
C VAL A 936 27.41 -28.45 -15.06
N ASP A 937 27.75 -29.30 -16.04
CA ASP A 937 28.35 -30.61 -15.77
C ASP A 937 29.82 -30.47 -15.30
N GLY A 938 30.57 -29.50 -15.84
CA GLY A 938 31.88 -29.07 -15.32
C GLY A 938 33.03 -29.10 -16.31
N ASP A 939 32.77 -29.41 -17.59
CA ASP A 939 33.81 -29.57 -18.62
C ASP A 939 34.73 -28.34 -18.72
N TYR A 940 34.15 -27.15 -18.50
CA TYR A 940 34.83 -25.85 -18.55
C TYR A 940 35.20 -25.27 -17.18
N ASP A 941 35.29 -26.09 -16.12
CA ASP A 941 35.77 -25.65 -14.79
C ASP A 941 37.19 -25.08 -14.84
N HIS A 942 38.01 -25.53 -15.79
CA HIS A 942 39.39 -25.09 -15.98
C HIS A 942 39.55 -23.70 -16.65
N LEU A 943 38.49 -23.13 -17.23
CA LEU A 943 38.54 -21.82 -17.92
C LEU A 943 38.29 -20.64 -16.96
N PRO A 944 38.88 -19.45 -17.22
CA PRO A 944 38.68 -18.26 -16.39
C PRO A 944 37.31 -17.59 -16.65
N GLU A 945 36.69 -17.01 -15.61
CA GLU A 945 35.38 -16.33 -15.69
C GLU A 945 35.29 -15.27 -16.79
N SER A 946 36.38 -14.55 -17.06
CA SER A 946 36.47 -13.49 -18.07
C SER A 946 36.31 -13.99 -19.51
N ALA A 947 36.54 -15.28 -19.78
CA ALA A 947 36.30 -15.86 -21.09
C ALA A 947 34.79 -15.99 -21.41
N PHE A 948 33.93 -16.09 -20.39
CA PHE A 948 32.48 -16.24 -20.53
C PHE A 948 31.73 -14.92 -20.70
N TYR A 949 32.39 -13.77 -20.61
CA TYR A 949 31.74 -12.45 -20.66
C TYR A 949 31.69 -11.90 -22.08
N MET A 950 30.52 -11.45 -22.57
CA MET A 950 30.31 -10.89 -23.91
C MET A 950 30.88 -11.77 -25.03
N VAL A 951 30.18 -12.88 -25.27
CA VAL A 951 30.45 -13.93 -26.26
C VAL A 951 29.11 -14.50 -26.77
N GLY A 952 29.14 -15.26 -27.86
CA GLY A 952 27.99 -16.02 -28.38
C GLY A 952 27.98 -17.48 -27.94
N THR A 953 28.76 -18.32 -28.61
CA THR A 953 28.76 -19.78 -28.37
C THR A 953 29.86 -20.22 -27.39
N ILE A 954 29.86 -21.50 -27.02
CA ILE A 954 30.88 -22.06 -26.11
C ILE A 954 32.27 -22.17 -26.78
N GLU A 955 32.31 -22.33 -28.10
CA GLU A 955 33.54 -22.29 -28.90
C GLU A 955 34.20 -20.90 -28.91
N GLU A 956 33.41 -19.83 -28.80
CA GLU A 956 33.95 -18.48 -28.61
C GLU A 956 34.59 -18.31 -27.22
N VAL A 957 34.08 -18.99 -26.18
CA VAL A 957 34.72 -19.02 -24.86
C VAL A 957 36.09 -19.70 -24.93
N GLU A 958 36.20 -20.83 -25.62
CA GLU A 958 37.49 -21.52 -25.85
C GLU A 958 38.48 -20.62 -26.59
N ALA A 959 38.06 -20.03 -27.72
CA ALA A 959 38.91 -19.12 -28.51
C ALA A 959 39.34 -17.88 -27.71
N LYS A 960 38.45 -17.32 -26.89
CA LYS A 960 38.73 -16.17 -26.01
C LYS A 960 39.66 -16.55 -24.86
N ALA A 961 39.48 -17.71 -24.24
CA ALA A 961 40.39 -18.22 -23.21
C ALA A 961 41.79 -18.49 -23.77
N ALA A 962 41.90 -19.10 -24.95
CA ALA A 962 43.17 -19.30 -25.64
C ALA A 962 43.88 -17.98 -25.96
N LYS A 963 43.14 -16.97 -26.42
CA LYS A 963 43.66 -15.60 -26.62
C LYS A 963 44.13 -14.97 -25.31
N MET A 964 43.36 -15.07 -24.23
CA MET A 964 43.77 -14.55 -22.91
C MET A 964 45.01 -15.25 -22.37
N ALA A 965 45.16 -16.56 -22.58
CA ALA A 965 46.36 -17.31 -22.20
C ALA A 965 47.59 -16.87 -23.02
N ALA A 966 47.42 -16.58 -24.31
CA ALA A 966 48.48 -16.06 -25.18
C ALA A 966 48.80 -14.57 -24.95
N GLU A 967 47.94 -13.81 -24.28
CA GLU A 967 48.17 -12.42 -23.85
C GLU A 967 48.79 -12.33 -22.43
N ALA A 968 48.85 -13.45 -21.71
CA ALA A 968 49.39 -13.54 -20.34
C ALA A 968 50.71 -14.33 -20.24
N ALA A 969 51.27 -14.79 -21.37
CA ALA A 969 52.49 -15.59 -21.49
C ALA A 969 53.59 -14.86 -22.28
#